data_AF-K0XAX2-F1
#
_entry.id   AF-K0XAX2-F1
#
_cell.length_a   1.000
_cell.length_b   1.000
_cell.length_c   1.000
_cell.angle_alpha   90.00
_cell.angle_beta   90.00
_cell.angle_gamma   90.00
#
_symmetry.space_group_name_H-M   'P 1'
#
loop_
_entity.id
_entity.type
_entity.pdbx_description
1 polymer ?
#
loop_
_entity_poly.entity_id
_entity_poly.type
_entity_poly.pdbx_seq_one_letter_code
_entity_poly.pdbx_strand_id
1 'polypeptide(L)'
;MNKNFISLCAGILLGVSPLFAVPAKPVLVRVAQPDGTVVTVKTVGDEFYHYKSTSDGIPVVRGEDGFYRYAELSATGLVVAGNVIARDSSMRSVSDKAYLTSLSEKKISQKLFSRRNLRKQQLQNNITRRVTQATAGDDVHGLVLLVQFSDKKFSSVGTQQAFDEMMNKEGYDYMGAIGSARDYFISQSGGLFQPTFDVVGPITLDNTMAYYGANDYSGQDVRPDEMVIDACKKSESTVDFTIYDRDNDGFVDLVYVIYAGYGESSDIDGSLENAIWPHAWYIYQGAQKRVSVDGKYLDAYACSAELLGNSGTTRDGIGTFCHEYSHTLGLPDFYDTSGVTSNYGMGTWSLMDYGCYNGPDSDGDGYSDGSVPVGYTAYEREFCGWITIEELTAPSSVTLENLADSKKAYKIVSSDKDQYFTLENRQQTGWDRYMASAGLMIVKVDYDQSVWDYNTVNNESIRQRMTIMPADNKYSEYNEDGDLYPYNGNTSFTDDSRPAAKTNTGLKLGKPVTNIAQDNGVITFDFMGGTPAVLAPVADVATHVTATGFTANWSSVENAASYTLQVDRKQPSAGGEILLSEDFSNCTADETTNIAGTTTFGNAKDGYFQTSGWSGKYLFPNIGKMKLGNSDNGGAVCTPAIDLSSCDGVFTVQFDASMFDGSKEKSVVIKVYVEGDESNAQSTEILSTSKMNTYTMTFTGGTADSKIVLMSTASSGKKRAYLDNIVIYSGEVLPEMASKQAVSDVWPLIVTGITDTSYQLVDLEPGYVYSYKVKAVTAEGEESDYSNVVKVDLFTGICDLPESRNRVYTDNGYIVVECETSQPVEVVNLTGQIVVSASVNGRSLLSVPVKGVYVVRCGTSVTRVVVK
;
A
#
# COMPACT_ATOMS: atom_id res chain seq x y z
N MET A 1 -32.51 -6.50 -0.29
CA MET A 1 -32.30 -5.15 0.26
C MET A 1 -30.80 -4.95 0.30
N ASN A 2 -30.24 -4.43 -0.80
CA ASN A 2 -28.81 -4.13 -0.93
C ASN A 2 -28.63 -2.62 -0.82
N LYS A 3 -27.77 -2.18 0.09
CA LYS A 3 -27.26 -0.82 0.27
C LYS A 3 -25.91 -0.95 0.97
N ASN A 4 -24.81 -0.27 0.66
CA ASN A 4 -24.47 0.73 -0.36
C ASN A 4 -22.92 0.78 -0.36
N PHE A 5 -22.27 0.61 -1.51
CA PHE A 5 -20.90 1.12 -1.70
C PHE A 5 -21.01 2.58 -2.14
N ILE A 6 -20.34 3.48 -1.42
CA ILE A 6 -20.38 4.93 -1.66
C ILE A 6 -19.50 5.22 -2.88
N SER A 7 -20.13 5.48 -4.03
CA SER A 7 -19.56 6.32 -5.09
C SER A 7 -19.39 7.73 -4.53
N LEU A 8 -18.15 8.22 -4.42
CA LEU A 8 -17.91 9.62 -4.13
C LEU A 8 -17.76 10.40 -5.44
N CYS A 9 -18.74 11.27 -5.65
CA CYS A 9 -19.01 12.23 -6.70
C CYS A 9 -17.81 12.78 -7.51
N ALA A 10 -17.97 12.67 -8.83
CA ALA A 10 -17.32 13.49 -9.83
C ALA A 10 -17.61 14.98 -9.59
N GLY A 11 -16.62 15.68 -9.04
CA GLY A 11 -16.52 17.14 -9.12
C GLY A 11 -15.73 17.50 -10.37
N ILE A 12 -16.39 18.13 -11.34
CA ILE A 12 -15.78 18.66 -12.57
C ILE A 12 -14.82 19.79 -12.17
N LEU A 13 -13.53 19.51 -12.17
CA LEU A 13 -12.45 20.49 -12.12
C LEU A 13 -11.45 20.12 -13.22
N LEU A 14 -11.52 20.89 -14.30
CA LEU A 14 -10.67 20.83 -15.50
C LEU A 14 -9.21 21.11 -15.08
N GLY A 15 -8.38 20.08 -14.94
CA GLY A 15 -6.94 20.18 -14.70
C GLY A 15 -6.20 20.03 -16.01
N VAL A 16 -5.25 20.90 -16.37
CA VAL A 16 -4.49 20.89 -17.64
C VAL A 16 -3.40 19.80 -17.65
N SER A 17 -3.25 19.01 -18.72
CA SER A 17 -2.11 18.14 -19.01
C SER A 17 -1.15 18.84 -19.99
N PRO A 18 0.01 19.35 -19.55
CA PRO A 18 1.10 19.74 -20.43
C PRO A 18 1.95 18.60 -20.99
N LEU A 19 2.73 19.00 -22.00
CA LEU A 19 3.67 18.23 -22.80
C LEU A 19 4.64 17.38 -22.00
N PHE A 20 5.03 16.35 -22.70
CA PHE A 20 6.01 15.36 -22.36
C PHE A 20 6.90 15.16 -23.57
N ALA A 21 8.18 14.85 -23.35
CA ALA A 21 9.07 14.53 -24.44
C ALA A 21 10.12 13.55 -24.01
N VAL A 22 10.64 12.81 -24.97
CA VAL A 22 11.82 11.99 -24.77
C VAL A 22 13.01 12.86 -24.34
N PRO A 23 13.74 12.50 -23.28
CA PRO A 23 14.93 13.24 -22.89
C PRO A 23 15.99 13.15 -23.99
N ALA A 24 16.80 14.19 -24.19
CA ALA A 24 17.86 14.15 -25.20
C ALA A 24 18.78 12.94 -24.98
N LYS A 25 19.00 12.12 -26.02
CA LYS A 25 19.91 10.96 -25.95
C LYS A 25 21.25 11.41 -25.36
N PRO A 26 21.72 10.80 -24.24
CA PRO A 26 22.89 11.29 -23.50
C PRO A 26 24.20 10.88 -24.20
N VAL A 27 24.40 11.34 -25.44
CA VAL A 27 25.59 11.06 -26.24
C VAL A 27 26.72 11.99 -25.79
N LEU A 28 27.83 11.40 -25.32
CA LEU A 28 29.08 12.12 -25.07
C LEU A 28 29.87 12.26 -26.37
N VAL A 29 30.01 13.51 -26.81
CA VAL A 29 30.68 13.89 -28.05
C VAL A 29 32.04 14.52 -27.74
N ARG A 30 33.11 13.95 -28.29
CA ARG A 30 34.45 14.57 -28.24
C ARG A 30 34.60 15.57 -29.36
N VAL A 31 34.55 16.86 -29.03
CA VAL A 31 34.67 17.96 -29.98
C VAL A 31 36.10 18.47 -30.03
N ALA A 32 36.70 18.45 -31.22
CA ALA A 32 37.94 19.14 -31.49
C ALA A 32 37.69 20.65 -31.56
N GLN A 33 38.38 21.41 -30.71
CA GLN A 33 38.33 22.86 -30.69
C GLN A 33 39.30 23.46 -31.73
N PRO A 34 39.09 24.72 -32.16
CA PRO A 34 39.93 25.36 -33.18
C PRO A 34 41.43 25.41 -32.86
N ASP A 35 41.84 25.31 -31.60
CA ASP A 35 43.26 25.24 -31.17
C ASP A 35 43.83 23.81 -31.15
N GLY A 36 43.06 22.81 -31.59
CA GLY A 36 43.42 21.40 -31.57
C GLY A 36 43.23 20.71 -30.21
N THR A 37 42.79 21.42 -29.17
CA THR A 37 42.37 20.79 -27.91
C THR A 37 41.02 20.09 -28.08
N VAL A 38 40.67 19.19 -27.16
CA VAL A 38 39.41 18.44 -27.21
C VAL A 38 38.62 18.70 -25.95
N VAL A 39 37.29 18.85 -26.10
CA VAL A 39 36.34 18.89 -24.99
C VAL A 39 35.23 17.88 -25.25
N THR A 40 34.86 17.14 -24.21
CA THR A 40 33.76 16.18 -24.23
C THR A 40 32.49 16.88 -23.77
N VAL A 41 31.49 16.96 -24.66
CA VAL A 41 30.21 17.61 -24.39
C VAL A 41 29.06 16.60 -24.53
N LYS A 42 27.99 16.78 -23.77
CA LYS A 42 26.71 16.10 -23.97
C LYS A 42 25.61 17.13 -24.17
N THR A 43 24.56 16.77 -24.89
CA THR A 43 23.33 17.56 -24.85
C THR A 43 22.54 17.19 -23.61
N VAL A 44 21.97 18.20 -22.95
CA VAL A 44 21.11 18.06 -21.79
C VAL A 44 19.82 18.83 -22.06
N GLY A 45 18.70 18.23 -21.68
CA GLY A 45 17.37 18.85 -21.78
C GLY A 45 16.45 18.09 -22.73
N ASP A 46 15.44 18.83 -23.17
CA ASP A 46 14.30 18.34 -23.96
C ASP A 46 13.93 19.41 -25.00
N GLU A 47 12.78 19.25 -25.66
CA GLU A 47 12.24 20.15 -26.68
C GLU A 47 11.99 21.57 -26.18
N PHE A 48 11.72 21.76 -24.89
CA PHE A 48 11.42 23.10 -24.36
C PHE A 48 12.68 23.93 -24.18
N TYR A 49 13.77 23.22 -23.89
CA TYR A 49 15.07 23.80 -23.65
C TYR A 49 16.13 22.71 -23.63
N HIS A 50 17.05 22.77 -24.58
CA HIS A 50 18.26 21.96 -24.57
C HIS A 50 19.50 22.86 -24.57
N TYR A 51 20.59 22.37 -24.00
CA TYR A 51 21.89 23.03 -24.01
C TYR A 51 23.00 21.98 -24.02
N LYS A 52 24.20 22.37 -24.44
CA LYS A 52 25.38 21.49 -24.33
C LYS A 52 26.02 21.70 -22.96
N SER A 53 26.43 20.61 -22.31
CA SER A 53 27.25 20.65 -21.09
C SER A 53 28.53 19.86 -21.27
N THR A 54 29.56 20.10 -20.45
CA THR A 54 30.67 19.15 -20.31
C THR A 54 30.18 17.81 -19.74
N SER A 55 31.01 16.76 -19.82
CA SER A 55 30.67 15.42 -19.30
C SER A 55 30.31 15.40 -17.80
N ASP A 56 30.80 16.36 -17.02
CA ASP A 56 30.48 16.55 -15.60
C ASP A 56 29.41 17.64 -15.35
N GLY A 57 28.62 17.99 -16.37
CA GLY A 57 27.38 18.76 -16.21
C GLY A 57 27.54 20.28 -16.18
N ILE A 58 28.64 20.85 -16.69
CA ILE A 58 28.81 22.31 -16.73
C ILE A 58 28.31 22.87 -18.06
N PRO A 59 27.32 23.80 -18.10
CA PRO A 59 26.81 24.35 -19.34
C PRO A 59 27.88 25.07 -20.18
N VAL A 60 27.84 24.84 -21.49
CA VAL A 60 28.77 25.44 -22.47
C VAL A 60 28.01 26.03 -23.64
N VAL A 61 28.58 27.08 -24.24
CA VAL A 61 28.08 27.72 -25.46
C VAL A 61 29.22 27.79 -26.47
N ARG A 62 28.93 27.50 -27.73
CA ARG A 62 29.89 27.65 -28.82
C ARG A 62 29.96 29.12 -29.24
N GLY A 63 31.14 29.72 -29.16
CA GLY A 63 31.39 31.09 -29.62
C GLY A 63 31.45 31.19 -31.15
N GLU A 64 31.34 32.41 -31.69
CA GLU A 64 31.50 32.68 -33.13
C GLU A 64 32.88 32.25 -33.67
N ASP A 65 33.88 32.18 -32.80
CA ASP A 65 35.23 31.70 -33.11
C ASP A 65 35.34 30.16 -33.11
N GLY A 66 34.23 29.45 -32.91
CA GLY A 66 34.12 27.99 -32.98
C GLY A 66 34.50 27.25 -31.69
N PHE A 67 34.95 27.95 -30.64
CA PHE A 67 35.30 27.33 -29.36
C PHE A 67 34.07 27.13 -28.46
N TYR A 68 34.02 26.01 -27.74
CA TYR A 68 33.10 25.85 -26.62
C TYR A 68 33.65 26.59 -25.39
N ARG A 69 32.82 27.45 -24.80
CA ARG A 69 33.14 28.24 -23.61
C ARG A 69 32.13 27.97 -22.53
N TYR A 70 32.54 28.03 -21.26
CA TYR A 70 31.58 27.94 -20.16
C TYR A 70 30.55 29.05 -20.29
N ALA A 71 29.28 28.69 -20.11
CA ALA A 71 28.17 29.60 -20.31
C ALA A 71 28.17 30.75 -19.29
N GLU A 72 27.93 31.98 -19.77
CA GLU A 72 27.71 33.17 -18.94
C GLU A 72 26.32 33.77 -19.20
N LEU A 73 25.83 34.61 -18.28
CA LEU A 73 24.64 35.42 -18.51
C LEU A 73 25.04 36.83 -18.93
N SER A 74 24.50 37.31 -20.04
CA SER A 74 24.63 38.70 -20.47
C SER A 74 23.96 39.66 -19.48
N ALA A 75 24.20 40.97 -19.63
CA ALA A 75 23.50 42.00 -18.85
C ALA A 75 21.97 41.97 -19.02
N THR A 76 21.49 41.43 -20.14
CA THR A 76 20.05 41.21 -20.43
C THR A 76 19.57 39.82 -20.02
N GLY A 77 20.45 38.99 -19.44
CA GLY A 77 20.17 37.65 -18.92
C GLY A 77 20.11 36.54 -19.98
N LEU A 78 20.62 36.78 -21.19
CA LEU A 78 20.76 35.73 -22.22
C LEU A 78 21.99 34.86 -21.93
N VAL A 79 21.93 33.56 -22.26
CA VAL A 79 23.14 32.73 -22.26
C VAL A 79 24.04 33.20 -23.39
N VAL A 80 25.30 33.42 -23.07
CA VAL A 80 26.33 33.75 -24.04
C VAL A 80 27.58 32.93 -23.76
N ALA A 81 28.43 32.77 -24.76
CA ALA A 81 29.76 32.22 -24.57
C ALA A 81 30.54 33.09 -23.59
N GLY A 82 30.98 32.51 -22.47
CA GLY A 82 31.83 33.19 -21.50
C GLY A 82 33.25 33.40 -22.00
N ASN A 83 34.13 33.91 -21.14
CA ASN A 83 35.52 34.21 -21.53
C ASN A 83 36.48 33.02 -21.45
N VAL A 84 36.05 31.88 -20.89
CA VAL A 84 36.93 30.74 -20.60
C VAL A 84 36.55 29.55 -21.46
N ILE A 85 37.55 29.00 -22.16
CA ILE A 85 37.42 27.79 -22.98
C ILE A 85 37.05 26.60 -22.09
N ALA A 86 35.99 25.88 -22.47
CA ALA A 86 35.56 24.69 -21.78
C ALA A 86 36.59 23.56 -21.96
N ARG A 87 36.81 22.80 -20.88
CA ARG A 87 37.73 21.65 -20.85
C ARG A 87 37.15 20.53 -20.00
N ASP A 88 37.53 19.30 -20.33
CA ASP A 88 37.23 18.12 -19.52
C ASP A 88 37.75 18.30 -18.09
N SER A 89 37.03 17.74 -17.12
CA SER A 89 37.30 17.96 -15.69
C SER A 89 38.75 17.67 -15.28
N SER A 90 39.36 16.66 -15.90
CA SER A 90 40.76 16.25 -15.71
C SER A 90 41.79 17.23 -16.29
N MET A 91 41.38 18.02 -17.29
CA MET A 91 42.24 18.95 -18.04
C MET A 91 42.10 20.41 -17.58
N ARG A 92 41.24 20.67 -16.57
CA ARG A 92 41.01 22.02 -16.05
C ARG A 92 42.20 22.55 -15.26
N SER A 93 42.67 23.73 -15.65
CA SER A 93 43.68 24.49 -14.91
C SER A 93 43.14 25.00 -13.57
N VAL A 94 44.04 25.47 -12.71
CA VAL A 94 43.66 26.12 -11.43
C VAL A 94 42.77 27.35 -11.67
N SER A 95 43.04 28.12 -12.73
CA SER A 95 42.22 29.26 -13.14
C SER A 95 40.84 28.85 -13.64
N ASP A 96 40.71 27.75 -14.37
CA ASP A 96 39.41 27.24 -14.81
C ASP A 96 38.54 26.88 -13.60
N LYS A 97 39.12 26.17 -12.61
CA LYS A 97 38.41 25.80 -11.37
C LYS A 97 37.96 27.02 -10.59
N ALA A 98 38.81 28.03 -10.42
CA ALA A 98 38.45 29.26 -9.72
C ALA A 98 37.34 30.04 -10.43
N TYR A 99 37.38 30.09 -11.77
CA TYR A 99 36.35 30.73 -12.58
C TYR A 99 35.00 29.99 -12.47
N LEU A 100 35.01 28.65 -12.52
CA LEU A 100 33.81 27.83 -12.32
C LEU A 100 33.18 28.00 -10.94
N THR A 101 33.99 28.10 -9.88
CA THR A 101 33.48 28.46 -8.54
C THR A 101 32.73 29.79 -8.59
N SER A 102 33.28 30.81 -9.27
CA SER A 102 32.62 32.11 -9.40
C SER A 102 31.34 32.09 -10.25
N LEU A 103 31.23 31.17 -11.23
CA LEU A 103 30.01 30.96 -12.01
C LEU A 103 28.94 30.21 -11.21
N SER A 104 29.34 29.23 -10.40
CA SER A 104 28.42 28.45 -9.56
C SER A 104 27.66 29.35 -8.57
N GLU A 105 28.33 30.37 -8.02
CA GLU A 105 27.71 31.40 -7.16
C GLU A 105 26.68 32.26 -7.89
N LYS A 106 26.80 32.42 -9.21
CA LYS A 106 25.86 33.19 -10.04
C LYS A 106 24.59 32.41 -10.40
N LYS A 107 24.51 31.12 -10.05
CA LYS A 107 23.33 30.24 -10.23
C LYS A 107 22.77 30.31 -11.65
N ILE A 108 23.65 30.26 -12.64
CA ILE A 108 23.31 30.48 -14.07
C ILE A 108 22.25 29.48 -14.55
N SER A 109 22.40 28.20 -14.21
CA SER A 109 21.41 27.14 -14.46
C SER A 109 20.03 27.48 -13.85
N GLN A 110 19.97 27.98 -12.62
CA GLN A 110 18.71 28.36 -11.94
C GLN A 110 18.05 29.61 -12.54
N LYS A 111 18.83 30.54 -13.10
CA LYS A 111 18.32 31.74 -13.79
C LYS A 111 17.81 31.45 -15.19
N LEU A 112 18.41 30.46 -15.87
CA LEU A 112 17.90 29.97 -17.15
C LEU A 112 16.55 29.29 -17.00
N PHE A 113 16.42 28.52 -15.92
CA PHE A 113 15.17 27.86 -15.56
C PHE A 113 13.99 28.78 -15.26
N SER A 114 14.23 29.87 -14.52
CA SER A 114 13.14 30.77 -14.10
C SER A 114 12.48 31.46 -15.30
N ARG A 115 13.19 31.60 -16.43
CA ARG A 115 12.63 32.05 -17.70
C ARG A 115 11.89 30.93 -18.44
N ARG A 116 12.38 29.68 -18.40
CA ARG A 116 11.72 28.48 -18.93
C ARG A 116 10.33 28.27 -18.31
N ASN A 117 10.22 28.31 -16.98
CA ASN A 117 8.95 28.12 -16.27
C ASN A 117 7.92 29.22 -16.52
N LEU A 118 8.37 30.48 -16.68
CA LEU A 118 7.47 31.58 -17.05
C LEU A 118 6.89 31.39 -18.46
N ARG A 119 7.67 30.83 -19.40
CA ARG A 119 7.21 30.52 -20.77
C ARG A 119 6.29 29.29 -20.79
N LYS A 120 6.62 28.23 -20.02
CA LYS A 120 5.80 27.01 -19.82
C LYS A 120 4.43 27.36 -19.21
N GLN A 121 4.40 28.19 -18.15
CA GLN A 121 3.15 28.66 -17.52
C GLN A 121 2.31 29.61 -18.40
N GLN A 122 2.93 30.42 -19.27
CA GLN A 122 2.18 31.38 -20.10
C GLN A 122 1.51 30.75 -21.33
N LEU A 123 2.01 29.61 -21.82
CA LEU A 123 1.51 28.94 -23.03
C LEU A 123 0.43 27.88 -22.75
N GLN A 124 0.35 27.36 -21.53
CA GLN A 124 -0.50 26.21 -21.15
C GLN A 124 -1.90 26.62 -20.66
N ASN A 125 -2.65 27.37 -21.48
CA ASN A 125 -4.06 27.64 -21.21
C ASN A 125 -4.95 26.61 -21.92
N ASN A 126 -5.63 25.79 -21.10
CA ASN A 126 -6.87 25.05 -21.38
C ASN A 126 -6.82 23.97 -22.48
N ILE A 127 -6.58 22.70 -22.13
CA ILE A 127 -7.40 21.51 -22.48
C ILE A 127 -6.88 20.24 -21.75
N THR A 128 -7.82 19.51 -21.13
CA THR A 128 -7.76 18.15 -20.53
C THR A 128 -7.76 16.96 -21.46
N ARG A 129 -6.64 16.34 -21.85
CA ARG A 129 -6.71 15.08 -22.63
C ARG A 129 -6.39 13.88 -21.77
N ARG A 130 -7.44 13.29 -21.19
CA ARG A 130 -7.33 11.95 -20.60
C ARG A 130 -7.86 10.97 -21.61
N VAL A 131 -6.96 10.13 -22.12
CA VAL A 131 -7.38 8.97 -22.87
C VAL A 131 -8.18 8.03 -21.98
N THR A 132 -9.33 7.62 -22.51
CA THR A 132 -10.13 6.53 -21.97
C THR A 132 -9.27 5.27 -22.05
N GLN A 133 -9.04 4.59 -20.93
CA GLN A 133 -8.30 3.31 -20.92
C GLN A 133 -8.92 2.39 -21.99
N ALA A 134 -8.13 2.05 -23.00
CA ALA A 134 -8.56 1.14 -24.04
C ALA A 134 -8.87 -0.22 -23.39
N THR A 135 -10.08 -0.71 -23.64
CA THR A 135 -10.51 -2.03 -23.23
C THR A 135 -10.00 -3.09 -24.21
N ALA A 136 -9.87 -4.32 -23.72
CA ALA A 136 -9.42 -5.42 -24.56
C ALA A 136 -10.36 -5.61 -25.77
N GLY A 137 -9.82 -5.45 -26.97
CA GLY A 137 -10.56 -5.57 -28.24
C GLY A 137 -10.98 -4.25 -28.88
N ASP A 138 -10.63 -3.10 -28.29
CA ASP A 138 -10.80 -1.81 -28.95
C ASP A 138 -9.93 -1.71 -30.20
N ASP A 139 -10.52 -1.18 -31.28
CA ASP A 139 -9.82 -0.88 -32.53
C ASP A 139 -9.09 0.45 -32.39
N VAL A 140 -7.88 0.41 -31.81
CA VAL A 140 -7.10 1.60 -31.50
C VAL A 140 -6.09 1.86 -32.60
N HIS A 141 -6.13 3.07 -33.17
CA HIS A 141 -5.26 3.49 -34.24
C HIS A 141 -4.31 4.61 -33.78
N GLY A 142 -3.05 4.58 -34.24
CA GLY A 142 -2.10 5.67 -34.08
C GLY A 142 -1.54 6.10 -35.43
N LEU A 143 -1.45 7.41 -35.69
CA LEU A 143 -1.00 7.93 -36.98
C LEU A 143 0.52 8.12 -37.03
N VAL A 144 1.17 7.54 -38.04
CA VAL A 144 2.60 7.72 -38.33
C VAL A 144 2.77 8.26 -39.75
N LEU A 145 3.23 9.50 -39.88
CA LEU A 145 3.50 10.14 -41.16
C LEU A 145 4.99 10.05 -41.51
N LEU A 146 5.31 9.49 -42.68
CA LEU A 146 6.66 9.49 -43.24
C LEU A 146 6.84 10.76 -44.07
N VAL A 147 7.67 11.68 -43.61
CA VAL A 147 7.82 13.02 -44.19
C VAL A 147 9.19 13.19 -44.85
N GLN A 148 9.19 13.69 -46.08
CA GLN A 148 10.42 14.07 -46.77
C GLN A 148 10.32 15.49 -47.34
N PHE A 149 11.47 16.10 -47.55
CA PHE A 149 11.58 17.51 -47.92
C PHE A 149 11.79 17.65 -49.43
N SER A 150 11.73 18.88 -49.95
CA SER A 150 11.97 19.11 -51.37
C SER A 150 13.40 18.73 -51.80
N ASP A 151 14.38 18.88 -50.90
CA ASP A 151 15.81 18.63 -51.09
C ASP A 151 16.35 17.37 -50.40
N LYS A 152 15.66 16.82 -49.40
CA LYS A 152 16.06 15.62 -48.66
C LYS A 152 14.99 14.53 -48.77
N LYS A 153 15.38 13.36 -49.30
CA LYS A 153 14.52 12.19 -49.51
C LYS A 153 14.89 11.06 -48.56
N PHE A 154 13.93 10.16 -48.29
CA PHE A 154 14.22 8.93 -47.56
C PHE A 154 15.30 8.13 -48.28
N SER A 155 16.16 7.49 -47.49
CA SER A 155 17.15 6.55 -48.00
C SER A 155 16.51 5.28 -48.54
N SER A 156 17.31 4.39 -49.13
CA SER A 156 16.82 3.10 -49.62
C SER A 156 16.30 2.16 -48.52
N VAL A 157 16.63 2.41 -47.25
CA VAL A 157 16.15 1.60 -46.12
C VAL A 157 14.84 2.14 -45.53
N GLY A 158 14.51 3.41 -45.78
CA GLY A 158 13.33 4.09 -45.24
C GLY A 158 12.10 3.99 -46.14
N THR A 159 11.77 2.79 -46.62
CA THR A 159 10.54 2.60 -47.40
C THR A 159 9.29 2.59 -46.49
N GLN A 160 8.12 2.92 -47.05
CA GLN A 160 6.87 2.86 -46.29
C GLN A 160 6.63 1.46 -45.71
N GLN A 161 6.86 0.41 -46.50
CA GLN A 161 6.75 -0.98 -46.04
C GLN A 161 7.69 -1.26 -44.88
N ALA A 162 8.93 -0.76 -44.93
CA ALA A 162 9.91 -1.03 -43.89
C ALA A 162 9.48 -0.40 -42.54
N PHE A 163 8.89 0.81 -42.57
CA PHE A 163 8.35 1.44 -41.37
C PHE A 163 7.01 0.82 -40.93
N ASP A 164 6.16 0.39 -41.85
CA ASP A 164 4.96 -0.38 -41.52
C ASP A 164 5.33 -1.68 -40.79
N GLU A 165 6.34 -2.40 -41.27
CA GLU A 165 6.85 -3.59 -40.57
C GLU A 165 7.41 -3.24 -39.19
N MET A 166 8.18 -2.16 -39.08
CA MET A 166 8.74 -1.69 -37.80
C MET A 166 7.67 -1.33 -36.77
N MET A 167 6.52 -0.81 -37.23
CA MET A 167 5.43 -0.41 -36.35
C MET A 167 4.46 -1.56 -36.04
N ASN A 168 4.19 -2.46 -36.99
CA ASN A 168 3.06 -3.40 -36.89
C ASN A 168 3.41 -4.89 -37.01
N LYS A 169 4.55 -5.26 -37.58
CA LYS A 169 4.84 -6.67 -37.89
C LYS A 169 5.12 -7.46 -36.62
N GLU A 170 4.31 -8.49 -36.40
CA GLU A 170 4.54 -9.45 -35.31
C GLU A 170 5.91 -10.11 -35.45
N GLY A 171 6.71 -10.04 -34.39
CA GLY A 171 8.06 -10.61 -34.35
C GLY A 171 9.05 -9.88 -35.24
N TYR A 172 8.88 -8.57 -35.46
CA TYR A 172 9.85 -7.75 -36.17
C TYR A 172 11.26 -7.87 -35.55
N ASP A 173 12.26 -8.19 -36.36
CA ASP A 173 13.59 -8.65 -35.92
C ASP A 173 14.77 -7.90 -36.58
N TYR A 174 14.50 -6.74 -37.18
CA TYR A 174 15.53 -5.96 -37.87
C TYR A 174 16.64 -5.53 -36.91
N MET A 175 17.89 -5.90 -37.26
CA MET A 175 19.12 -5.47 -36.55
C MET A 175 19.12 -5.71 -35.03
N GLY A 176 18.48 -6.78 -34.56
CA GLY A 176 18.48 -7.13 -33.14
C GLY A 176 17.28 -6.60 -32.35
N ALA A 177 16.33 -5.91 -33.02
CA ALA A 177 14.99 -5.72 -32.51
C ALA A 177 14.35 -7.07 -32.14
N ILE A 178 13.45 -7.07 -31.17
CA ILE A 178 12.76 -8.28 -30.69
C ILE A 178 11.24 -8.23 -30.91
N GLY A 179 10.76 -7.16 -31.56
CA GLY A 179 9.37 -6.92 -31.88
C GLY A 179 9.19 -5.54 -32.50
N SER A 180 8.00 -5.33 -33.05
CA SER A 180 7.53 -4.04 -33.54
C SER A 180 7.07 -3.14 -32.38
N ALA A 181 6.78 -1.87 -32.66
CA ALA A 181 6.13 -1.00 -31.67
C ALA A 181 4.80 -1.61 -31.17
N ARG A 182 4.03 -2.25 -32.06
CA ARG A 182 2.83 -3.00 -31.70
C ARG A 182 3.13 -4.15 -30.75
N ASP A 183 4.16 -4.95 -31.02
CA ASP A 183 4.56 -6.06 -30.14
C ASP A 183 4.96 -5.57 -28.76
N TYR A 184 5.63 -4.41 -28.67
CA TYR A 184 5.97 -3.78 -27.40
C TYR A 184 4.72 -3.54 -26.56
N PHE A 185 3.74 -2.78 -27.07
CA PHE A 185 2.51 -2.44 -26.34
C PHE A 185 1.67 -3.66 -25.98
N ILE A 186 1.61 -4.66 -26.86
CA ILE A 186 0.92 -5.93 -26.58
C ILE A 186 1.60 -6.69 -25.43
N SER A 187 2.94 -6.76 -25.47
CA SER A 187 3.73 -7.41 -24.42
C SER A 187 3.55 -6.70 -23.08
N GLN A 188 3.63 -5.37 -23.04
CA GLN A 188 3.57 -4.63 -21.78
C GLN A 188 2.18 -4.65 -21.14
N SER A 189 1.13 -4.65 -21.97
CA SER A 189 -0.27 -4.73 -21.52
C SER A 189 -0.73 -6.16 -21.24
N GLY A 190 0.12 -7.16 -21.49
CA GLY A 190 -0.26 -8.57 -21.38
C GLY A 190 -1.40 -8.98 -22.32
N GLY A 191 -1.52 -8.31 -23.47
CA GLY A 191 -2.56 -8.51 -24.50
C GLY A 191 -3.81 -7.64 -24.37
N LEU A 192 -3.89 -6.78 -23.34
CA LEU A 192 -5.05 -5.92 -23.10
C LEU A 192 -5.11 -4.72 -24.06
N PHE A 193 -3.96 -4.24 -24.53
CA PHE A 193 -3.85 -3.11 -25.46
C PHE A 193 -3.15 -3.57 -26.74
N GLN A 194 -3.86 -3.48 -27.88
CA GLN A 194 -3.40 -4.01 -29.17
C GLN A 194 -3.57 -2.98 -30.29
N PRO A 195 -2.83 -1.86 -30.26
CA PRO A 195 -2.98 -0.80 -31.25
C PRO A 195 -2.55 -1.27 -32.66
N THR A 196 -3.05 -0.56 -33.67
CA THR A 196 -2.56 -0.59 -35.05
C THR A 196 -1.99 0.78 -35.39
N PHE A 197 -0.84 0.84 -36.03
CA PHE A 197 -0.21 2.11 -36.40
C PHE A 197 -0.29 2.34 -37.91
N ASP A 198 -1.03 3.37 -38.31
CA ASP A 198 -1.24 3.68 -39.72
C ASP A 198 -0.04 4.47 -40.27
N VAL A 199 0.82 3.78 -41.03
CA VAL A 199 2.03 4.37 -41.62
C VAL A 199 1.72 4.94 -43.02
N VAL A 200 1.79 6.27 -43.14
CA VAL A 200 1.40 7.01 -44.36
C VAL A 200 2.58 7.79 -44.92
N GLY A 201 2.89 7.60 -46.21
CA GLY A 201 3.88 8.37 -46.94
C GLY A 201 4.72 7.52 -47.89
N PRO A 202 5.86 8.04 -48.42
CA PRO A 202 6.46 9.32 -48.09
C PRO A 202 5.65 10.53 -48.59
N ILE A 203 5.35 11.47 -47.69
CA ILE A 203 4.73 12.75 -47.99
C ILE A 203 5.85 13.75 -48.31
N THR A 204 5.83 14.31 -49.53
CA THR A 204 6.83 15.31 -49.93
C THR A 204 6.35 16.71 -49.63
N LEU A 205 7.03 17.39 -48.71
CA LEU A 205 6.80 18.80 -48.42
C LEU A 205 7.38 19.71 -49.50
N ASP A 206 6.84 20.91 -49.62
CA ASP A 206 7.22 21.85 -50.67
C ASP A 206 8.52 22.60 -50.34
N ASN A 207 8.85 22.74 -49.06
CA ASN A 207 10.05 23.42 -48.58
C ASN A 207 11.20 22.46 -48.27
N THR A 208 12.40 23.02 -48.14
CA THR A 208 13.63 22.29 -47.81
C THR A 208 13.67 21.90 -46.33
N MET A 209 14.54 20.95 -45.96
CA MET A 209 14.73 20.57 -44.56
C MET A 209 15.10 21.77 -43.68
N ALA A 210 16.02 22.62 -44.16
CA ALA A 210 16.44 23.84 -43.49
C ALA A 210 15.31 24.87 -43.27
N TYR A 211 14.24 24.86 -44.06
CA TYR A 211 13.10 25.75 -43.80
C TYR A 211 12.41 25.40 -42.48
N TYR A 212 12.36 24.11 -42.15
CA TYR A 212 11.70 23.58 -40.96
C TYR A 212 12.66 23.47 -39.76
N GLY A 213 13.85 22.90 -39.96
CA GLY A 213 14.81 22.56 -38.90
C GLY A 213 16.11 23.37 -38.87
N ALA A 214 16.22 24.50 -39.58
CA ALA A 214 17.36 25.39 -39.30
C ALA A 214 17.24 25.96 -37.89
N ASN A 215 18.37 26.12 -37.22
CA ASN A 215 18.45 26.73 -35.90
C ASN A 215 18.25 28.25 -35.91
N ASP A 216 17.52 28.77 -34.92
CA ASP A 216 17.50 30.17 -34.56
C ASP A 216 18.75 30.59 -33.75
N TYR A 217 18.84 31.87 -33.36
CA TYR A 217 19.99 32.38 -32.58
C TYR A 217 20.15 31.70 -31.20
N SER A 218 19.11 31.02 -30.71
CA SER A 218 19.10 30.28 -29.45
C SER A 218 19.41 28.78 -29.64
N GLY A 219 19.66 28.34 -30.88
CA GLY A 219 19.85 26.92 -31.22
C GLY A 219 18.55 26.12 -31.15
N GLN A 220 17.42 26.71 -31.55
CA GLN A 220 16.12 26.02 -31.62
C GLN A 220 15.64 25.93 -33.06
N ASP A 221 15.04 24.80 -33.43
CA ASP A 221 14.39 24.62 -34.74
C ASP A 221 13.36 25.72 -35.02
N VAL A 222 13.43 26.32 -36.22
CA VAL A 222 12.62 27.53 -36.53
C VAL A 222 11.14 27.21 -36.79
N ARG A 223 10.79 26.08 -37.43
CA ARG A 223 9.40 25.76 -37.84
C ARG A 223 9.04 24.25 -37.83
N PRO A 224 9.39 23.48 -36.80
CA PRO A 224 9.05 22.06 -36.78
C PRO A 224 7.54 21.80 -36.75
N ASP A 225 6.76 22.69 -36.14
CA ASP A 225 5.30 22.62 -36.12
C ASP A 225 4.69 22.78 -37.52
N GLU A 226 5.31 23.60 -38.39
CA GLU A 226 4.86 23.74 -39.78
C GLU A 226 5.12 22.48 -40.62
N MET A 227 6.17 21.72 -40.31
CA MET A 227 6.43 20.43 -40.98
C MET A 227 5.25 19.48 -40.79
N VAL A 228 4.76 19.37 -39.55
CA VAL A 228 3.63 18.51 -39.20
C VAL A 228 2.34 19.04 -39.81
N ILE A 229 2.08 20.34 -39.71
CA ILE A 229 0.90 20.97 -40.32
C ILE A 229 0.85 20.73 -41.83
N ASP A 230 1.97 20.93 -42.52
CA ASP A 230 2.06 20.74 -43.97
C ASP A 230 1.89 19.26 -44.35
N ALA A 231 2.45 18.34 -43.57
CA ALA A 231 2.28 16.90 -43.76
C ALA A 231 0.82 16.45 -43.59
N CYS A 232 0.14 16.91 -42.53
CA CYS A 232 -1.27 16.58 -42.29
C CYS A 232 -2.16 17.12 -43.41
N LYS A 233 -1.98 18.38 -43.81
CA LYS A 233 -2.75 18.98 -44.93
C LYS A 233 -2.54 18.26 -46.25
N LYS A 234 -1.31 17.81 -46.53
CA LYS A 234 -1.01 17.05 -47.76
C LYS A 234 -1.58 15.63 -47.74
N SER A 235 -1.86 15.07 -46.56
CA SER A 235 -2.41 13.72 -46.39
C SER A 235 -3.93 13.68 -46.15
N GLU A 236 -4.59 14.81 -45.88
CA GLU A 236 -6.04 14.93 -45.60
C GLU A 236 -6.93 14.28 -46.68
N SER A 237 -6.51 14.28 -47.96
CA SER A 237 -7.29 13.62 -49.02
C SER A 237 -7.25 12.08 -48.98
N THR A 238 -6.35 11.50 -48.19
CA THR A 238 -6.04 10.06 -48.15
C THR A 238 -6.08 9.46 -46.75
N VAL A 239 -6.12 10.29 -45.71
CA VAL A 239 -6.13 9.90 -44.30
C VAL A 239 -7.37 10.51 -43.69
N ASP A 240 -8.20 9.68 -43.06
CA ASP A 240 -9.32 10.13 -42.24
C ASP A 240 -8.81 10.48 -40.85
N PHE A 241 -8.67 11.78 -40.55
CA PHE A 241 -8.15 12.20 -39.25
C PHE A 241 -9.12 11.98 -38.09
N THR A 242 -10.39 11.65 -38.36
CA THR A 242 -11.42 11.53 -37.31
C THR A 242 -11.25 10.30 -36.43
N ILE A 243 -10.57 9.25 -36.90
CA ILE A 243 -10.36 8.00 -36.17
C ILE A 243 -9.26 8.09 -35.10
N TYR A 244 -8.42 9.14 -35.17
CA TYR A 244 -7.32 9.37 -34.23
C TYR A 244 -7.70 10.33 -33.10
N ASP A 245 -8.99 10.64 -32.91
CA ASP A 245 -9.54 11.40 -31.78
C ASP A 245 -10.35 10.44 -30.91
N ARG A 246 -9.65 9.72 -30.04
CA ARG A 246 -10.22 8.55 -29.33
C ARG A 246 -11.01 8.97 -28.10
N ASP A 247 -10.57 10.02 -27.42
CA ASP A 247 -11.29 10.59 -26.28
C ASP A 247 -12.43 11.53 -26.71
N ASN A 248 -12.55 11.78 -28.02
CA ASN A 248 -13.58 12.58 -28.67
C ASN A 248 -13.61 14.03 -28.12
N ASP A 249 -12.44 14.58 -27.82
CA ASP A 249 -12.25 15.95 -27.36
C ASP A 249 -12.21 16.98 -28.51
N GLY A 250 -12.22 16.49 -29.75
CA GLY A 250 -12.18 17.29 -30.97
C GLY A 250 -10.77 17.49 -31.54
N PHE A 251 -9.76 16.87 -30.97
CA PHE A 251 -8.37 16.92 -31.43
C PHE A 251 -7.85 15.53 -31.80
N VAL A 252 -6.88 15.50 -32.70
CA VAL A 252 -6.11 14.29 -32.97
C VAL A 252 -5.22 14.00 -31.76
N ASP A 253 -5.31 12.78 -31.20
CA ASP A 253 -4.61 12.30 -29.99
C ASP A 253 -3.10 12.53 -30.09
N LEU A 254 -2.48 12.02 -31.17
CA LEU A 254 -1.05 12.18 -31.49
C LEU A 254 -0.82 12.02 -32.99
N VAL A 255 -0.10 12.98 -33.59
CA VAL A 255 0.51 12.80 -34.91
C VAL A 255 1.99 12.50 -34.73
N TYR A 256 2.43 11.30 -35.08
CA TYR A 256 3.86 10.97 -35.08
C TYR A 256 4.46 11.17 -36.47
N VAL A 257 5.59 11.87 -36.57
CA VAL A 257 6.30 12.08 -37.84
C VAL A 257 7.67 11.42 -37.81
N ILE A 258 7.93 10.54 -38.76
CA ILE A 258 9.29 10.11 -39.07
C ILE A 258 9.76 10.93 -40.27
N TYR A 259 10.83 11.71 -40.13
CA TYR A 259 11.34 12.54 -41.21
C TYR A 259 12.62 11.98 -41.85
N ALA A 260 12.78 12.19 -43.16
CA ALA A 260 13.90 11.68 -43.93
C ALA A 260 15.27 12.23 -43.45
N GLY A 261 16.27 11.37 -43.29
CA GLY A 261 17.62 11.72 -42.85
C GLY A 261 17.91 11.46 -41.37
N TYR A 262 18.90 12.18 -40.83
CA TYR A 262 19.36 12.08 -39.45
C TYR A 262 18.73 13.16 -38.59
N GLY A 263 18.67 12.93 -37.28
CA GLY A 263 18.20 13.92 -36.31
C GLY A 263 19.34 14.80 -35.81
N GLU A 264 19.07 16.07 -35.56
CA GLU A 264 20.06 17.01 -35.02
C GLU A 264 20.63 16.57 -33.66
N SER A 265 19.87 15.77 -32.90
CA SER A 265 20.32 15.20 -31.63
C SER A 265 21.61 14.37 -31.74
N SER A 266 21.87 13.82 -32.92
CA SER A 266 23.07 13.03 -33.22
C SER A 266 24.21 13.86 -33.82
N ASP A 267 24.11 15.20 -33.77
CA ASP A 267 25.14 16.07 -34.34
C ASP A 267 26.43 16.04 -33.49
N ILE A 268 27.46 15.41 -34.05
CA ILE A 268 28.78 15.28 -33.44
C ILE A 268 29.85 16.19 -34.07
N ASP A 269 29.60 16.70 -35.28
CA ASP A 269 30.58 17.44 -36.07
C ASP A 269 30.07 18.80 -36.60
N GLY A 270 28.83 19.17 -36.28
CA GLY A 270 28.17 20.40 -36.71
C GLY A 270 27.53 20.29 -38.09
N SER A 271 27.38 19.08 -38.64
CA SER A 271 26.85 18.87 -40.01
C SER A 271 25.33 18.79 -40.09
N LEU A 272 24.64 18.72 -38.94
CA LEU A 272 23.20 18.52 -38.86
C LEU A 272 22.44 19.76 -38.40
N GLU A 273 23.03 20.96 -38.43
CA GLU A 273 22.43 22.24 -38.01
C GLU A 273 21.12 22.64 -38.73
N ASN A 274 20.77 21.94 -39.82
CA ASN A 274 19.54 22.13 -40.59
C ASN A 274 18.57 20.94 -40.48
N ALA A 275 18.99 19.87 -39.81
CA ALA A 275 18.13 18.74 -39.50
C ALA A 275 17.21 19.11 -38.34
N ILE A 276 16.08 18.40 -38.25
CA ILE A 276 15.14 18.61 -37.15
C ILE A 276 15.70 17.89 -35.91
N TRP A 277 15.57 18.48 -34.74
CA TRP A 277 15.81 17.81 -33.46
C TRP A 277 14.62 16.89 -33.16
N PRO A 278 14.77 15.57 -32.87
CA PRO A 278 13.65 14.74 -32.43
C PRO A 278 12.96 15.30 -31.17
N HIS A 279 11.65 15.54 -31.23
CA HIS A 279 10.90 16.13 -30.12
C HIS A 279 9.40 15.87 -30.21
N ALA A 280 8.68 16.11 -29.10
CA ALA A 280 7.24 16.32 -29.07
C ALA A 280 6.89 17.80 -28.92
N TRP A 281 5.75 18.26 -29.44
CA TRP A 281 5.27 19.63 -29.20
C TRP A 281 3.75 19.75 -29.41
N TYR A 282 3.23 20.98 -29.29
CA TYR A 282 1.83 21.33 -29.48
C TYR A 282 1.65 22.39 -30.57
N ILE A 283 0.85 22.08 -31.60
CA ILE A 283 0.44 23.03 -32.63
C ILE A 283 -0.52 24.08 -32.07
N TYR A 284 -1.57 23.66 -31.34
CA TYR A 284 -2.60 24.56 -30.84
C TYR A 284 -2.17 25.27 -29.56
N GLN A 285 -1.70 24.53 -28.55
CA GLN A 285 -1.33 25.12 -27.26
C GLN A 285 0.07 25.76 -27.27
N GLY A 286 1.02 25.13 -27.96
CA GLY A 286 2.42 25.56 -27.99
C GLY A 286 2.69 26.63 -29.04
N ALA A 287 2.48 26.30 -30.32
CA ALA A 287 2.68 27.21 -31.43
C ALA A 287 1.53 28.22 -31.61
N GLN A 288 0.44 28.10 -30.83
CA GLN A 288 -0.74 28.97 -30.89
C GLN A 288 -1.40 29.01 -32.28
N LYS A 289 -1.31 27.91 -33.04
CA LYS A 289 -1.87 27.77 -34.38
C LYS A 289 -3.11 26.87 -34.32
N ARG A 290 -4.26 27.41 -34.73
CA ARG A 290 -5.50 26.63 -34.83
C ARG A 290 -5.67 26.05 -36.22
N VAL A 291 -5.26 24.81 -36.40
CA VAL A 291 -5.33 24.08 -37.68
C VAL A 291 -6.30 22.93 -37.55
N SER A 292 -7.25 22.83 -38.50
CA SER A 292 -8.19 21.71 -38.57
C SER A 292 -7.90 20.82 -39.78
N VAL A 293 -8.09 19.52 -39.59
CA VAL A 293 -8.08 18.47 -40.61
C VAL A 293 -9.30 17.58 -40.38
N ASP A 294 -10.11 17.34 -41.42
CA ASP A 294 -11.38 16.58 -41.33
C ASP A 294 -12.31 17.02 -40.18
N GLY A 295 -12.30 18.30 -39.83
CA GLY A 295 -13.11 18.84 -38.72
C GLY A 295 -12.59 18.53 -37.31
N LYS A 296 -11.46 17.82 -37.18
CA LYS A 296 -10.67 17.71 -35.94
C LYS A 296 -9.58 18.78 -35.90
N TYR A 297 -9.04 19.08 -34.74
CA TYR A 297 -7.92 20.02 -34.57
C TYR A 297 -6.59 19.29 -34.35
N LEU A 298 -5.51 19.83 -34.89
CA LEU A 298 -4.15 19.37 -34.60
C LEU A 298 -3.62 20.03 -33.33
N ASP A 299 -2.97 19.25 -32.49
CA ASP A 299 -2.26 19.80 -31.34
C ASP A 299 -1.02 18.97 -31.00
N ALA A 300 -1.17 17.82 -30.33
CA ALA A 300 -0.05 16.98 -29.93
C ALA A 300 0.61 16.33 -31.14
N TYR A 301 1.92 16.49 -31.26
CA TYR A 301 2.72 15.75 -32.21
C TYR A 301 4.05 15.35 -31.60
N ALA A 302 4.67 14.33 -32.17
CA ALA A 302 6.07 13.99 -31.92
C ALA A 302 6.77 13.63 -33.21
N CYS A 303 8.10 13.73 -33.24
CA CYS A 303 8.88 13.41 -34.41
C CYS A 303 10.25 12.81 -34.10
N SER A 304 10.69 11.91 -34.98
CA SER A 304 12.01 11.30 -34.96
C SER A 304 12.59 11.19 -36.37
N ALA A 305 13.89 10.91 -36.42
CA ALA A 305 14.59 10.78 -37.67
C ALA A 305 14.41 9.38 -38.28
N GLU A 306 14.57 9.31 -39.60
CA GLU A 306 14.66 8.03 -40.32
C GLU A 306 15.87 7.21 -39.86
N LEU A 307 17.01 7.86 -39.69
CA LEU A 307 18.32 7.23 -39.54
C LEU A 307 18.95 7.52 -38.17
N LEU A 308 19.56 6.49 -37.61
CA LEU A 308 20.39 6.56 -36.40
C LEU A 308 21.72 7.28 -36.67
N GLY A 309 22.20 8.03 -35.68
CA GLY A 309 23.52 8.66 -35.71
C GLY A 309 23.60 9.83 -36.69
N ASN A 310 24.77 10.06 -37.27
CA ASN A 310 25.00 11.10 -38.29
C ASN A 310 25.55 10.55 -39.61
N SER A 311 25.66 9.23 -39.74
CA SER A 311 26.19 8.54 -40.92
C SER A 311 25.63 7.12 -41.03
N GLY A 312 25.85 6.46 -42.18
CA GLY A 312 25.34 5.10 -42.42
C GLY A 312 23.93 5.05 -43.01
N THR A 313 23.25 3.92 -42.79
CA THR A 313 21.88 3.68 -43.26
C THR A 313 21.10 2.80 -42.28
N THR A 314 21.42 2.89 -41.00
CA THR A 314 20.70 2.16 -39.94
C THR A 314 19.48 2.98 -39.56
N ARG A 315 18.30 2.34 -39.50
CA ARG A 315 17.08 3.01 -39.05
C ARG A 315 17.11 3.23 -37.55
N ASP A 316 16.57 4.36 -37.11
CA ASP A 316 16.42 4.65 -35.68
C ASP A 316 15.44 3.67 -35.02
N GLY A 317 15.54 3.50 -33.70
CA GLY A 317 14.78 2.52 -32.93
C GLY A 317 13.31 2.90 -32.69
N ILE A 318 12.51 1.94 -32.18
CA ILE A 318 11.10 2.18 -31.82
C ILE A 318 10.94 2.90 -30.48
N GLY A 319 12.01 3.03 -29.69
CA GLY A 319 11.97 3.50 -28.30
C GLY A 319 11.40 4.91 -28.14
N THR A 320 11.84 5.87 -28.96
CA THR A 320 11.29 7.22 -28.98
C THR A 320 9.81 7.20 -29.33
N PHE A 321 9.39 6.43 -30.33
CA PHE A 321 7.98 6.27 -30.66
C PHE A 321 7.17 5.71 -29.48
N CYS A 322 7.68 4.66 -28.82
CA CYS A 322 6.99 4.03 -27.70
C CYS A 322 6.83 5.00 -26.53
N HIS A 323 7.88 5.74 -26.16
CA HIS A 323 7.81 6.77 -25.12
C HIS A 323 6.76 7.82 -25.46
N GLU A 324 6.82 8.41 -26.66
CA GLU A 324 5.91 9.49 -27.04
C GLU A 324 4.45 9.04 -27.13
N TYR A 325 4.23 7.83 -27.66
CA TYR A 325 2.90 7.25 -27.70
C TYR A 325 2.37 6.92 -26.30
N SER A 326 3.23 6.67 -25.31
CA SER A 326 2.84 6.41 -23.91
C SER A 326 2.21 7.62 -23.23
N HIS A 327 2.52 8.84 -23.68
CA HIS A 327 1.84 10.03 -23.21
C HIS A 327 0.37 10.08 -23.62
N THR A 328 0.03 9.46 -24.75
CA THR A 328 -1.38 9.22 -25.10
C THR A 328 -2.04 8.24 -24.13
N LEU A 329 -1.30 7.51 -23.30
CA LEU A 329 -1.85 6.66 -22.24
C LEU A 329 -1.93 7.40 -20.90
N GLY A 330 -1.54 8.67 -20.85
CA GLY A 330 -1.55 9.54 -19.68
C GLY A 330 -0.31 9.45 -18.80
N LEU A 331 0.71 8.68 -19.19
CA LEU A 331 1.95 8.55 -18.42
C LEU A 331 2.78 9.83 -18.54
N PRO A 332 3.29 10.39 -17.43
CA PRO A 332 4.23 11.49 -17.48
C PRO A 332 5.67 11.04 -17.62
N ASP A 333 6.54 12.00 -17.87
CA ASP A 333 7.98 11.79 -17.80
C ASP A 333 8.42 11.57 -16.34
N PHE A 334 9.29 10.59 -16.17
CA PHE A 334 9.92 10.29 -14.90
C PHE A 334 11.38 10.72 -14.81
N TYR A 335 11.92 11.33 -15.87
CA TYR A 335 13.17 12.09 -15.74
C TYR A 335 12.89 13.51 -15.20
N ASP A 336 13.96 14.24 -14.95
CA ASP A 336 13.87 15.66 -14.60
C ASP A 336 13.59 16.53 -15.83
N THR A 337 12.31 16.77 -16.12
CA THR A 337 11.86 17.66 -17.21
C THR A 337 12.22 19.13 -16.97
N SER A 338 12.76 19.50 -15.80
CA SER A 338 13.22 20.86 -15.55
C SER A 338 14.48 21.20 -16.35
N GLY A 339 15.31 20.20 -16.64
CA GLY A 339 16.65 20.35 -17.23
C GLY A 339 17.63 21.14 -16.36
N VAL A 340 17.29 21.44 -15.11
CA VAL A 340 18.09 22.30 -14.22
C VAL A 340 18.38 21.71 -12.86
N THR A 341 17.59 20.75 -12.41
CA THR A 341 18.04 19.87 -11.36
C THR A 341 18.86 18.75 -12.00
N SER A 342 19.66 18.05 -11.21
CA SER A 342 20.38 16.85 -11.67
C SER A 342 19.73 15.66 -11.00
N ASN A 343 18.40 15.66 -11.01
CA ASN A 343 17.59 14.62 -10.43
C ASN A 343 17.66 13.40 -11.35
N TYR A 344 17.86 12.25 -10.73
CA TYR A 344 18.10 11.01 -11.43
C TYR A 344 16.82 10.40 -12.02
N GLY A 345 15.68 10.56 -11.32
CA GLY A 345 14.42 9.99 -11.77
C GLY A 345 14.47 8.46 -11.77
N MET A 346 14.18 7.88 -12.92
CA MET A 346 14.19 6.44 -13.18
C MET A 346 15.36 5.98 -14.06
N GLY A 347 16.13 6.88 -14.69
CA GLY A 347 17.28 6.49 -15.52
C GLY A 347 16.89 5.51 -16.63
N THR A 348 17.69 4.46 -16.86
CA THR A 348 17.38 3.45 -17.89
C THR A 348 16.33 2.42 -17.48
N TRP A 349 15.77 2.55 -16.26
CA TRP A 349 14.85 1.58 -15.65
C TRP A 349 13.37 1.76 -16.05
N SER A 350 13.02 2.85 -16.74
CA SER A 350 11.65 3.17 -17.18
C SER A 350 11.65 3.66 -18.64
N LEU A 351 10.58 3.30 -19.37
CA LEU A 351 10.35 3.82 -20.72
C LEU A 351 10.14 5.33 -20.70
N MET A 352 9.49 5.85 -19.65
CA MET A 352 9.18 7.27 -19.46
C MET A 352 10.38 8.09 -18.97
N ASP A 353 11.58 7.55 -19.12
CA ASP A 353 12.88 8.14 -18.81
C ASP A 353 13.88 7.67 -19.89
N TYR A 354 15.17 7.55 -19.60
CA TYR A 354 16.19 7.14 -20.56
C TYR A 354 16.09 5.69 -21.03
N GLY A 355 15.24 4.86 -20.43
CA GLY A 355 15.05 3.45 -20.82
C GLY A 355 14.44 3.26 -22.21
N CYS A 356 13.88 4.32 -22.80
CA CYS A 356 13.49 4.34 -24.21
C CYS A 356 14.69 4.15 -25.17
N TYR A 357 15.91 4.46 -24.76
CA TYR A 357 17.10 4.29 -25.60
C TYR A 357 17.76 2.92 -25.48
N ASN A 358 17.22 2.01 -24.66
CA ASN A 358 17.78 0.67 -24.51
C ASN A 358 17.78 -0.10 -25.84
N GLY A 359 18.80 -0.93 -26.04
CA GLY A 359 19.02 -1.64 -27.30
C GLY A 359 20.48 -2.03 -27.51
N PRO A 360 20.78 -2.79 -28.57
CA PRO A 360 22.14 -2.99 -29.04
C PRO A 360 22.79 -1.69 -29.51
N ASP A 361 24.12 -1.68 -29.55
CA ASP A 361 24.94 -0.68 -30.24
C ASP A 361 25.08 -1.10 -31.71
N SER A 362 24.07 -0.77 -32.51
CA SER A 362 23.91 -1.26 -33.88
C SER A 362 24.81 -0.60 -34.93
N ASP A 363 25.30 0.61 -34.68
CA ASP A 363 26.22 1.34 -35.54
C ASP A 363 27.66 1.40 -34.98
N GLY A 364 27.89 0.86 -33.78
CA GLY A 364 29.22 0.71 -33.18
C GLY A 364 29.79 2.01 -32.64
N ASP A 365 28.92 2.99 -32.35
CA ASP A 365 29.28 4.31 -31.85
C ASP A 365 29.45 4.35 -30.32
N GLY A 366 29.14 3.24 -29.65
CA GLY A 366 29.20 3.07 -28.20
C GLY A 366 27.88 3.40 -27.49
N TYR A 367 26.80 3.66 -28.22
CA TYR A 367 25.49 3.99 -27.66
C TYR A 367 24.40 3.05 -28.15
N SER A 368 23.46 2.72 -27.26
CA SER A 368 22.29 1.91 -27.59
C SER A 368 21.40 2.61 -28.64
N ASP A 369 20.77 1.81 -29.51
CA ASP A 369 20.00 2.27 -30.66
C ASP A 369 18.50 2.49 -30.42
N GLY A 370 17.99 2.23 -29.21
CA GLY A 370 16.57 2.35 -28.88
C GLY A 370 15.65 1.31 -29.56
N SER A 371 16.20 0.24 -30.15
CA SER A 371 15.40 -0.80 -30.82
C SER A 371 14.75 -1.81 -29.86
N VAL A 372 15.23 -1.86 -28.61
CA VAL A 372 14.70 -2.73 -27.54
C VAL A 372 14.52 -1.89 -26.27
N PRO A 373 13.55 -0.95 -26.26
CA PRO A 373 13.27 -0.14 -25.08
C PRO A 373 12.89 -1.01 -23.89
N VAL A 374 13.17 -0.51 -22.69
CA VAL A 374 12.87 -1.21 -21.43
C VAL A 374 11.37 -1.47 -21.28
N GLY A 375 10.99 -2.57 -20.63
CA GLY A 375 9.61 -2.81 -20.26
C GLY A 375 9.10 -1.80 -19.25
N TYR A 376 7.78 -1.53 -19.28
CA TYR A 376 7.14 -0.74 -18.24
C TYR A 376 7.29 -1.39 -16.87
N THR A 377 7.60 -0.56 -15.89
CA THR A 377 7.49 -0.82 -14.45
C THR A 377 6.08 -1.27 -14.08
N ALA A 378 5.94 -1.92 -12.93
CA ALA A 378 4.65 -2.29 -12.37
C ALA A 378 3.75 -1.07 -12.14
N TYR A 379 4.32 0.08 -11.75
CA TYR A 379 3.58 1.33 -11.59
C TYR A 379 2.96 1.79 -12.92
N GLU A 380 3.76 1.84 -14.00
CA GLU A 380 3.27 2.26 -15.32
C GLU A 380 2.17 1.31 -15.83
N ARG A 381 2.36 0.00 -15.62
CA ARG A 381 1.34 -1.00 -15.97
C ARG A 381 0.06 -0.86 -15.12
N GLU A 382 0.15 -0.55 -13.83
CA GLU A 382 -1.01 -0.28 -12.96
C GLU A 382 -1.71 1.03 -13.36
N PHE A 383 -0.94 2.07 -13.67
CA PHE A 383 -1.45 3.37 -14.12
C PHE A 383 -2.28 3.23 -15.41
N CYS A 384 -1.79 2.45 -16.37
CA CYS A 384 -2.51 2.13 -17.60
C CYS A 384 -3.66 1.11 -17.40
N GLY A 385 -3.83 0.55 -16.19
CA GLY A 385 -4.89 -0.39 -15.86
C GLY A 385 -4.62 -1.84 -16.34
N TRP A 386 -3.38 -2.19 -16.66
CA TRP A 386 -3.03 -3.51 -17.20
C TRP A 386 -2.70 -4.55 -16.13
N ILE A 387 -2.28 -4.11 -14.95
CA ILE A 387 -2.10 -4.96 -13.77
C ILE A 387 -2.69 -4.26 -12.53
N THR A 388 -2.76 -5.00 -11.42
CA THR A 388 -3.02 -4.43 -10.09
C THR A 388 -1.87 -4.84 -9.19
N ILE A 389 -1.26 -3.87 -8.51
CA ILE A 389 -0.14 -4.12 -7.59
C ILE A 389 -0.71 -4.49 -6.22
N GLU A 390 -0.34 -5.65 -5.71
CA GLU A 390 -0.84 -6.19 -4.44
C GLU A 390 -0.20 -5.46 -3.25
N GLU A 391 -1.00 -4.92 -2.32
CA GLU A 391 -0.45 -4.29 -1.11
C GLU A 391 -0.08 -5.35 -0.07
N LEU A 392 1.17 -5.31 0.41
CA LEU A 392 1.60 -6.09 1.57
C LEU A 392 1.21 -5.36 2.86
N THR A 393 0.35 -5.99 3.65
CA THR A 393 -0.25 -5.41 4.86
C THR A 393 0.07 -6.17 6.16
N ALA A 394 0.47 -7.44 6.05
CA ALA A 394 0.82 -8.32 7.17
C ALA A 394 2.13 -9.06 6.88
N PRO A 395 2.85 -9.55 7.92
CA PRO A 395 4.07 -10.34 7.75
C PRO A 395 3.90 -11.43 6.69
N SER A 396 4.74 -11.40 5.66
CA SER A 396 4.62 -12.27 4.49
C SER A 396 5.98 -12.62 3.91
N SER A 397 6.20 -13.87 3.50
CA SER A 397 7.41 -14.31 2.79
C SER A 397 6.99 -14.52 1.35
N VAL A 398 7.52 -13.68 0.49
CA VAL A 398 7.03 -13.52 -0.86
C VAL A 398 8.00 -14.21 -1.80
N THR A 399 7.45 -15.04 -2.69
CA THR A 399 8.14 -15.50 -3.91
C THR A 399 7.58 -14.71 -5.09
N LEU A 400 8.46 -14.01 -5.79
CA LEU A 400 8.12 -13.08 -6.86
C LEU A 400 8.87 -13.47 -8.14
N GLU A 401 8.14 -14.09 -9.05
CA GLU A 401 8.57 -14.37 -10.41
C GLU A 401 8.78 -13.08 -11.22
N ASN A 402 9.51 -13.16 -12.32
CA ASN A 402 9.79 -12.03 -13.22
C ASN A 402 8.49 -11.31 -13.63
N LEU A 403 8.49 -9.98 -13.62
CA LEU A 403 7.31 -9.14 -13.92
C LEU A 403 6.76 -9.41 -15.32
N ALA A 404 7.65 -9.61 -16.30
CA ALA A 404 7.27 -9.86 -17.69
C ALA A 404 6.45 -11.16 -17.84
N ASP A 405 6.71 -12.16 -17.00
CA ASP A 405 6.08 -13.49 -17.08
C ASP A 405 4.86 -13.60 -16.17
N SER A 406 4.99 -13.15 -14.92
CA SER A 406 3.97 -13.34 -13.88
C SER A 406 2.92 -12.25 -13.84
N LYS A 407 3.26 -11.05 -14.35
CA LYS A 407 2.47 -9.81 -14.20
C LYS A 407 2.18 -9.46 -12.73
N LYS A 408 2.95 -10.02 -11.79
CA LYS A 408 2.77 -9.83 -10.35
C LYS A 408 3.80 -8.83 -9.83
N ALA A 409 3.36 -7.94 -8.96
CA ALA A 409 4.19 -7.00 -8.22
C ALA A 409 3.51 -6.67 -6.89
N TYR A 410 4.30 -6.15 -5.95
CA TYR A 410 3.81 -5.76 -4.63
C TYR A 410 4.03 -4.28 -4.36
N LYS A 411 3.26 -3.71 -3.43
CA LYS A 411 3.49 -2.36 -2.91
C LYS A 411 3.44 -2.32 -1.39
N ILE A 412 4.20 -1.38 -0.84
CA ILE A 412 4.26 -1.08 0.58
C ILE A 412 3.84 0.36 0.76
N VAL A 413 2.61 0.54 1.23
CA VAL A 413 2.00 1.87 1.40
C VAL A 413 2.37 2.46 2.76
N SER A 414 2.75 3.73 2.79
CA SER A 414 3.02 4.43 4.05
C SER A 414 1.71 4.86 4.74
N SER A 415 1.80 5.57 5.87
CA SER A 415 0.60 6.20 6.47
C SER A 415 0.00 7.30 5.58
N ASP A 416 0.79 7.87 4.68
CA ASP A 416 0.32 8.71 3.59
C ASP A 416 0.13 7.82 2.35
N LYS A 417 -1.11 7.55 1.98
CA LYS A 417 -1.46 6.60 0.92
C LYS A 417 -0.90 6.95 -0.46
N ASP A 418 -0.60 8.23 -0.69
CA ASP A 418 -0.05 8.69 -1.96
C ASP A 418 1.49 8.55 -2.00
N GLN A 419 2.10 8.16 -0.88
CA GLN A 419 3.52 7.84 -0.75
C GLN A 419 3.75 6.37 -0.40
N TYR A 420 4.34 5.62 -1.33
CA TYR A 420 4.55 4.18 -1.22
C TYR A 420 5.76 3.71 -2.02
N PHE A 421 6.09 2.43 -1.90
CA PHE A 421 7.11 1.78 -2.70
C PHE A 421 6.53 0.59 -3.45
N THR A 422 6.82 0.46 -4.74
CA THR A 422 6.54 -0.78 -5.49
C THR A 422 7.74 -1.71 -5.45
N LEU A 423 7.48 -3.01 -5.59
CA LEU A 423 8.42 -4.10 -5.53
C LEU A 423 8.15 -5.02 -6.72
N GLU A 424 9.11 -5.10 -7.63
CA GLU A 424 8.99 -5.89 -8.85
C GLU A 424 10.29 -6.64 -9.14
N ASN A 425 10.17 -7.88 -9.61
CA ASN A 425 11.32 -8.65 -10.07
C ASN A 425 11.55 -8.37 -11.56
N ARG A 426 12.75 -7.88 -11.90
CA ARG A 426 13.17 -7.57 -13.27
C ARG A 426 14.35 -8.45 -13.66
N GLN A 427 14.25 -9.12 -14.80
CA GLN A 427 15.30 -10.00 -15.33
C GLN A 427 15.70 -9.54 -16.74
N GLN A 428 16.98 -9.65 -17.09
CA GLN A 428 17.56 -9.25 -18.39
C GLN A 428 17.11 -10.17 -19.55
N THR A 429 15.81 -10.19 -19.81
CA THR A 429 15.12 -11.04 -20.79
C THR A 429 14.03 -10.24 -21.49
N GLY A 430 13.63 -10.65 -22.70
CA GLY A 430 12.66 -9.88 -23.48
C GLY A 430 13.06 -8.41 -23.65
N TRP A 431 12.12 -7.50 -23.40
CA TRP A 431 12.31 -6.04 -23.47
C TRP A 431 13.27 -5.50 -22.41
N ASP A 432 13.53 -6.27 -21.35
CA ASP A 432 14.43 -5.91 -20.25
C ASP A 432 15.88 -6.38 -20.50
N ARG A 433 16.16 -7.01 -21.65
CA ARG A 433 17.47 -7.62 -21.97
C ARG A 433 18.66 -6.67 -21.83
N TYR A 434 18.48 -5.38 -22.08
CA TYR A 434 19.55 -4.38 -22.07
C TYR A 434 19.59 -3.51 -20.80
N MET A 435 18.83 -3.87 -19.76
CA MET A 435 18.96 -3.25 -18.43
C MET A 435 20.34 -3.53 -17.83
N ALA A 436 20.84 -2.67 -16.95
CA ALA A 436 22.18 -2.82 -16.37
C ALA A 436 22.32 -4.04 -15.44
N SER A 437 21.26 -4.42 -14.74
CA SER A 437 21.25 -5.56 -13.82
C SER A 437 19.88 -6.22 -13.72
N ALA A 438 19.83 -7.39 -13.07
CA ALA A 438 18.62 -8.14 -12.77
C ALA A 438 18.44 -8.26 -11.25
N GLY A 439 17.20 -8.28 -10.78
CA GLY A 439 16.89 -8.40 -9.36
C GLY A 439 15.55 -7.78 -8.97
N LEU A 440 15.38 -7.53 -7.68
CA LEU A 440 14.26 -6.80 -7.14
C LEU A 440 14.49 -5.29 -7.32
N MET A 441 13.64 -4.67 -8.14
CA MET A 441 13.54 -3.22 -8.25
C MET A 441 12.54 -2.69 -7.23
N ILE A 442 12.97 -1.68 -6.49
CA ILE A 442 12.13 -0.96 -5.54
C ILE A 442 11.97 0.46 -6.06
N VAL A 443 10.75 0.88 -6.36
CA VAL A 443 10.47 2.23 -6.87
C VAL A 443 9.69 3.01 -5.83
N LYS A 444 10.18 4.20 -5.48
CA LYS A 444 9.47 5.15 -4.63
C LYS A 444 8.48 5.96 -5.46
N VAL A 445 7.25 6.00 -4.99
CA VAL A 445 6.16 6.79 -5.57
C VAL A 445 5.66 7.80 -4.52
N ASP A 446 5.54 9.07 -4.91
CA ASP A 446 4.95 10.17 -4.14
C ASP A 446 3.98 10.93 -5.06
N TYR A 447 2.82 10.30 -5.25
CA TYR A 447 1.84 10.68 -6.23
C TYR A 447 1.17 12.01 -5.90
N ASP A 448 1.12 12.89 -6.89
CA ASP A 448 0.32 14.12 -6.85
C ASP A 448 -0.27 14.32 -8.23
N GLN A 449 -1.60 14.26 -8.33
CA GLN A 449 -2.30 14.37 -9.61
C GLN A 449 -1.88 15.61 -10.39
N SER A 450 -1.73 16.76 -9.73
CA SER A 450 -1.33 17.99 -10.41
C SER A 450 0.09 17.89 -10.94
N VAL A 451 1.02 17.30 -10.19
CA VAL A 451 2.41 17.15 -10.63
C VAL A 451 2.53 16.19 -11.83
N TRP A 452 1.74 15.12 -11.84
CA TRP A 452 1.64 14.16 -12.94
C TRP A 452 1.02 14.83 -14.17
N ASP A 453 -0.13 15.47 -14.00
CA ASP A 453 -0.78 16.22 -15.08
C ASP A 453 0.19 17.24 -15.64
N TYR A 454 0.88 18.00 -14.77
CA TYR A 454 1.84 19.04 -15.17
C TYR A 454 3.18 18.53 -15.71
N ASN A 455 3.40 17.23 -15.75
CA ASN A 455 4.64 16.60 -16.14
C ASN A 455 5.88 17.22 -15.45
N THR A 456 5.82 17.27 -14.13
CA THR A 456 6.89 17.87 -13.29
C THR A 456 7.36 16.92 -12.19
N VAL A 457 7.15 15.61 -12.42
CA VAL A 457 7.29 14.53 -11.43
C VAL A 457 8.58 14.61 -10.63
N ASN A 458 9.72 14.80 -11.31
CA ASN A 458 11.02 14.83 -10.67
C ASN A 458 11.75 16.17 -10.80
N ASN A 459 11.01 17.28 -10.90
CA ASN A 459 11.62 18.62 -11.06
C ASN A 459 12.10 19.25 -9.74
N GLU A 460 11.75 18.65 -8.60
CA GLU A 460 12.12 19.15 -7.27
C GLU A 460 13.34 18.40 -6.73
N SER A 461 14.50 19.08 -6.64
CA SER A 461 15.76 18.46 -6.13
C SER A 461 15.68 17.81 -4.75
N ILE A 462 14.76 18.27 -3.90
CA ILE A 462 14.55 17.74 -2.54
C ILE A 462 13.40 16.72 -2.46
N ARG A 463 12.69 16.48 -3.58
CA ARG A 463 11.45 15.70 -3.64
C ARG A 463 11.30 15.04 -5.01
N GLN A 464 12.14 14.03 -5.28
CA GLN A 464 11.94 13.13 -6.42
C GLN A 464 10.78 12.19 -6.11
N ARG A 465 9.72 12.27 -6.91
CA ARG A 465 8.44 11.61 -6.66
C ARG A 465 8.29 10.26 -7.33
N MET A 466 9.04 10.01 -8.40
CA MET A 466 9.08 8.71 -9.06
C MET A 466 10.54 8.34 -9.28
N THR A 467 11.11 7.51 -8.41
CA THR A 467 12.54 7.20 -8.49
C THR A 467 12.84 5.84 -7.94
N ILE A 468 13.80 5.14 -8.55
CA ILE A 468 14.32 3.89 -8.03
C ILE A 468 14.99 4.11 -6.66
N MET A 469 14.98 3.09 -5.83
CA MET A 469 15.75 3.04 -4.59
C MET A 469 16.97 2.13 -4.84
N PRO A 470 18.11 2.66 -5.32
CA PRO A 470 19.21 1.84 -5.79
C PRO A 470 19.88 1.11 -4.63
N ALA A 471 20.09 -0.20 -4.73
CA ALA A 471 20.64 -1.03 -3.66
C ALA A 471 22.03 -0.58 -3.17
N ASP A 472 22.84 0.04 -4.02
CA ASP A 472 24.14 0.60 -3.65
C ASP A 472 24.07 2.06 -3.14
N ASN A 473 22.87 2.64 -3.08
CA ASN A 473 22.58 4.02 -2.71
C ASN A 473 23.27 5.07 -3.60
N LYS A 474 23.56 4.76 -4.87
CA LYS A 474 24.08 5.70 -5.86
C LYS A 474 23.07 5.96 -6.96
N TYR A 475 22.80 7.23 -7.21
CA TYR A 475 21.94 7.69 -8.31
C TYR A 475 22.86 8.17 -9.42
N SER A 476 23.23 7.27 -10.35
CA SER A 476 24.29 7.53 -11.32
C SER A 476 23.98 6.93 -12.68
N GLU A 477 23.77 7.79 -13.68
CA GLU A 477 23.59 7.43 -15.10
C GLU A 477 24.78 6.66 -15.72
N TYR A 478 25.94 6.64 -15.05
CA TYR A 478 27.17 5.99 -15.56
C TYR A 478 27.36 4.55 -15.07
N ASN A 479 26.67 4.15 -14.01
CA ASN A 479 26.83 2.83 -13.41
C ASN A 479 25.58 2.52 -12.60
N GLU A 480 24.75 1.66 -13.19
CA GLU A 480 23.46 1.22 -12.66
C GLU A 480 23.50 -0.28 -12.29
N ASP A 481 24.67 -0.94 -12.40
CA ASP A 481 24.87 -2.36 -12.10
C ASP A 481 24.51 -2.73 -10.65
N GLY A 482 24.54 -1.73 -9.75
CA GLY A 482 24.28 -1.87 -8.32
C GLY A 482 22.89 -1.44 -7.86
N ASP A 483 21.96 -1.15 -8.77
CA ASP A 483 20.69 -0.54 -8.41
C ASP A 483 19.64 -1.55 -7.94
N LEU A 484 19.65 -2.78 -8.47
CA LEU A 484 18.67 -3.82 -8.09
C LEU A 484 19.16 -4.67 -6.91
N TYR A 485 18.21 -5.13 -6.09
CA TYR A 485 18.52 -6.00 -4.94
C TYR A 485 18.45 -7.49 -5.32
N PRO A 486 19.28 -8.34 -4.70
CA PRO A 486 20.35 -8.01 -3.76
C PRO A 486 21.63 -7.55 -4.47
N TYR A 487 22.38 -6.63 -3.87
CA TYR A 487 23.66 -6.19 -4.43
C TYR A 487 24.74 -6.02 -3.36
N ASN A 488 25.92 -6.61 -3.60
CA ASN A 488 27.11 -6.51 -2.73
C ASN A 488 26.82 -6.72 -1.22
N GLY A 489 25.97 -7.71 -0.90
CA GLY A 489 25.56 -8.02 0.47
C GLY A 489 24.44 -7.14 1.03
N ASN A 490 23.93 -6.17 0.27
CA ASN A 490 22.69 -5.46 0.61
C ASN A 490 21.48 -6.29 0.18
N THR A 491 20.81 -6.87 1.17
CA THR A 491 19.65 -7.76 1.01
C THR A 491 18.42 -7.22 1.74
N SER A 492 18.35 -5.91 1.98
CA SER A 492 17.28 -5.33 2.78
C SER A 492 16.95 -3.88 2.42
N PHE A 493 15.67 -3.55 2.56
CA PHE A 493 15.14 -2.20 2.47
C PHE A 493 14.29 -1.92 3.72
N THR A 494 14.82 -1.11 4.63
CA THR A 494 14.26 -0.84 5.96
C THR A 494 14.40 0.64 6.32
N ASP A 495 13.73 1.10 7.37
CA ASP A 495 13.81 2.49 7.83
C ASP A 495 15.24 2.97 8.17
N ASP A 496 16.16 2.04 8.41
CA ASP A 496 17.54 2.28 8.83
C ASP A 496 18.60 1.76 7.84
N SER A 497 18.19 1.16 6.71
CA SER A 497 19.11 0.74 5.64
C SER A 497 19.63 1.93 4.82
N ARG A 498 20.53 1.66 3.86
CA ARG A 498 21.01 2.62 2.87
C ARG A 498 20.86 2.01 1.48
N PRO A 499 19.92 2.50 0.64
CA PRO A 499 18.96 3.56 0.92
C PRO A 499 17.94 3.15 1.99
N ALA A 500 17.37 4.15 2.67
CA ALA A 500 16.38 3.93 3.73
C ALA A 500 14.96 3.95 3.16
N ALA A 501 14.09 3.09 3.69
CA ALA A 501 12.65 3.09 3.42
C ALA A 501 11.98 4.31 4.08
N LYS A 502 12.05 5.46 3.42
CA LYS A 502 11.46 6.72 3.90
C LYS A 502 10.75 7.45 2.77
N THR A 503 9.58 7.96 3.08
CA THR A 503 8.83 8.82 2.16
C THR A 503 9.57 10.15 1.92
N ASN A 504 9.14 10.94 0.94
CA ASN A 504 9.72 12.26 0.70
C ASN A 504 9.47 13.25 1.86
N THR A 505 8.42 13.02 2.65
CA THR A 505 8.16 13.75 3.90
C THR A 505 9.03 13.29 5.07
N GLY A 506 9.85 12.26 4.88
CA GLY A 506 10.74 11.70 5.89
C GLY A 506 10.07 10.70 6.83
N LEU A 507 8.83 10.29 6.54
CA LEU A 507 8.12 9.29 7.34
C LEU A 507 8.80 7.93 7.19
N LYS A 508 9.04 7.28 8.33
CA LYS A 508 9.43 5.88 8.42
C LYS A 508 8.21 5.00 8.18
N LEU A 509 8.41 3.85 7.55
CA LEU A 509 7.31 2.97 7.18
C LEU A 509 7.00 1.95 8.27
N GLY A 510 8.00 1.49 9.03
CA GLY A 510 7.83 0.37 9.96
C GLY A 510 7.47 -0.95 9.26
N LYS A 511 7.68 -1.02 7.94
CA LYS A 511 7.33 -2.13 7.05
C LYS A 511 8.59 -2.67 6.35
N PRO A 512 9.53 -3.29 7.09
CA PRO A 512 10.82 -3.70 6.53
C PRO A 512 10.67 -4.81 5.49
N VAL A 513 11.50 -4.75 4.45
CA VAL A 513 11.72 -5.81 3.47
C VAL A 513 13.12 -6.34 3.71
N THR A 514 13.22 -7.62 4.06
CA THR A 514 14.48 -8.24 4.49
C THR A 514 14.69 -9.57 3.78
N ASN A 515 15.90 -10.11 3.89
CA ASN A 515 16.26 -11.40 3.29
C ASN A 515 15.96 -11.46 1.78
N ILE A 516 16.13 -10.32 1.09
CA ILE A 516 15.99 -10.25 -0.35
C ILE A 516 17.05 -11.15 -0.97
N ALA A 517 16.62 -12.18 -1.67
CA ALA A 517 17.46 -13.14 -2.35
C ALA A 517 16.94 -13.37 -3.77
N GLN A 518 17.85 -13.78 -4.64
CA GLN A 518 17.56 -14.14 -6.01
C GLN A 518 18.10 -15.55 -6.28
N ASP A 519 17.28 -16.42 -6.85
CA ASP A 519 17.69 -17.74 -7.33
C ASP A 519 17.02 -18.03 -8.68
N ASN A 520 17.81 -18.39 -9.69
CA ASN A 520 17.33 -18.72 -11.04
C ASN A 520 16.33 -17.70 -11.66
N GLY A 521 16.50 -16.41 -11.35
CA GLY A 521 15.64 -15.33 -11.85
C GLY A 521 14.36 -15.11 -11.04
N VAL A 522 14.15 -15.84 -9.95
CA VAL A 522 13.06 -15.65 -8.99
C VAL A 522 13.56 -14.88 -7.79
N ILE A 523 12.79 -13.90 -7.32
CA ILE A 523 13.08 -13.13 -6.11
C ILE A 523 12.30 -13.68 -4.93
N THR A 524 12.95 -13.78 -3.78
CA THR A 524 12.29 -14.04 -2.50
C THR A 524 12.61 -12.95 -1.49
N PHE A 525 11.65 -12.55 -0.66
CA PHE A 525 11.90 -11.63 0.46
C PHE A 525 10.90 -11.81 1.60
N ASP A 526 11.29 -11.38 2.79
CA ASP A 526 10.43 -11.31 3.97
C ASP A 526 9.95 -9.87 4.16
N PHE A 527 8.64 -9.68 4.08
CA PHE A 527 7.97 -8.45 4.44
C PHE A 527 7.52 -8.49 5.90
N MET A 528 7.82 -7.45 6.66
CA MET A 528 7.45 -7.31 8.09
C MET A 528 7.81 -8.54 8.95
N GLY A 529 8.87 -9.26 8.59
CA GLY A 529 9.32 -10.45 9.31
C GLY A 529 8.81 -11.80 8.77
N GLY A 530 8.01 -11.83 7.69
CA GLY A 530 7.77 -13.06 6.89
C GLY A 530 6.52 -13.90 7.22
N THR A 531 6.10 -14.73 6.23
CA THR A 531 4.81 -15.46 5.88
C THR A 531 3.64 -15.48 6.87
N PRO A 532 2.35 -15.30 6.44
CA PRO A 532 1.72 -16.44 5.76
C PRO A 532 0.62 -16.15 4.70
N ALA A 533 0.38 -17.14 3.85
CA ALA A 533 -0.51 -17.08 2.71
C ALA A 533 -1.60 -18.19 2.59
N VAL A 534 -2.24 -18.60 3.70
CA VAL A 534 -3.56 -19.33 3.70
C VAL A 534 -4.59 -18.69 4.64
N LEU A 535 -5.88 -18.97 4.45
CA LEU A 535 -7.02 -18.32 5.12
C LEU A 535 -7.70 -19.07 6.26
N ALA A 536 -8.32 -18.29 7.15
CA ALA A 536 -8.97 -18.78 8.35
C ALA A 536 -10.24 -19.56 7.99
N PRO A 537 -10.46 -20.77 8.52
CA PRO A 537 -11.73 -21.49 8.44
C PRO A 537 -12.82 -20.81 9.27
N VAL A 538 -14.07 -21.26 9.16
CA VAL A 538 -15.22 -20.79 9.96
C VAL A 538 -15.74 -21.95 10.81
N ALA A 539 -15.77 -21.79 12.13
CA ALA A 539 -16.29 -22.80 13.04
C ALA A 539 -17.83 -22.74 13.11
N ASP A 540 -18.48 -23.88 12.88
CA ASP A 540 -19.93 -24.09 12.98
C ASP A 540 -20.34 -24.54 14.38
N VAL A 541 -21.64 -24.65 14.69
CA VAL A 541 -22.10 -25.11 16.01
C VAL A 541 -21.74 -26.59 16.28
N ALA A 542 -21.44 -26.92 17.54
CA ALA A 542 -21.16 -28.30 17.95
C ALA A 542 -22.39 -29.21 17.85
N THR A 543 -22.17 -30.49 17.54
CA THR A 543 -23.21 -31.54 17.49
C THR A 543 -22.90 -32.68 18.47
N HIS A 544 -23.87 -33.57 18.74
CA HIS A 544 -23.70 -34.73 19.63
C HIS A 544 -23.15 -34.38 21.03
N VAL A 545 -23.73 -33.36 21.66
CA VAL A 545 -23.29 -32.83 22.96
C VAL A 545 -23.84 -33.68 24.11
N THR A 546 -22.98 -34.13 25.01
CA THR A 546 -23.31 -34.97 26.19
C THR A 546 -22.79 -34.33 27.47
N ALA A 547 -23.11 -34.92 28.63
CA ALA A 547 -22.61 -34.47 29.93
C ALA A 547 -21.06 -34.47 30.03
N THR A 548 -20.38 -35.17 29.12
CA THR A 548 -18.93 -35.36 29.12
C THR A 548 -18.32 -35.31 27.70
N GLY A 549 -18.89 -34.63 26.70
CA GLY A 549 -18.33 -34.62 25.33
C GLY A 549 -19.16 -33.91 24.26
N PHE A 550 -18.60 -33.64 23.07
CA PHE A 550 -19.28 -33.07 21.88
C PHE A 550 -18.49 -33.26 20.58
N THR A 551 -19.05 -32.93 19.41
CA THR A 551 -18.36 -32.92 18.11
C THR A 551 -18.27 -31.49 17.55
N ALA A 552 -17.04 -31.01 17.28
CA ALA A 552 -16.74 -29.71 16.68
C ALA A 552 -16.83 -29.77 15.15
N ASN A 553 -17.31 -28.71 14.51
CA ASN A 553 -17.52 -28.62 13.05
C ASN A 553 -17.02 -27.28 12.50
N TRP A 554 -16.54 -27.24 11.26
CA TRP A 554 -16.15 -26.02 10.55
C TRP A 554 -16.23 -26.17 9.04
N SER A 555 -16.20 -25.05 8.32
CA SER A 555 -16.19 -25.05 6.85
C SER A 555 -14.79 -25.35 6.29
N SER A 556 -14.72 -25.98 5.11
CA SER A 556 -13.45 -26.20 4.41
C SER A 556 -12.88 -24.91 3.81
N VAL A 557 -11.55 -24.78 3.78
CA VAL A 557 -10.80 -23.67 3.18
C VAL A 557 -10.08 -24.14 1.93
N GLU A 558 -10.12 -23.31 0.90
CA GLU A 558 -9.47 -23.56 -0.38
C GLU A 558 -7.94 -23.47 -0.26
N ASN A 559 -7.23 -24.27 -1.05
CA ASN A 559 -5.80 -24.57 -0.91
C ASN A 559 -5.42 -25.22 0.42
N ALA A 560 -6.30 -25.27 1.42
CA ALA A 560 -6.03 -25.92 2.68
C ALA A 560 -5.97 -27.44 2.52
N ALA A 561 -4.79 -28.01 2.79
CA ALA A 561 -4.58 -29.44 2.80
C ALA A 561 -5.07 -30.08 4.12
N SER A 562 -5.17 -29.31 5.22
CA SER A 562 -5.65 -29.77 6.53
C SER A 562 -6.03 -28.61 7.48
N TYR A 563 -6.59 -28.92 8.66
CA TYR A 563 -7.05 -27.96 9.67
C TYR A 563 -6.46 -28.22 11.07
N THR A 564 -6.46 -27.17 11.91
CA THR A 564 -6.09 -27.20 13.32
C THR A 564 -7.18 -26.62 14.21
N LEU A 565 -7.78 -27.43 15.08
CA LEU A 565 -8.83 -27.10 16.05
C LEU A 565 -8.23 -26.75 17.42
N GLN A 566 -8.68 -25.67 18.05
CA GLN A 566 -8.39 -25.26 19.42
C GLN A 566 -9.69 -25.22 20.23
N VAL A 567 -9.72 -25.84 21.41
CA VAL A 567 -10.85 -25.89 22.35
C VAL A 567 -10.46 -25.29 23.69
N ASP A 568 -11.14 -24.21 24.07
CA ASP A 568 -11.01 -23.55 25.37
C ASP A 568 -12.07 -24.09 26.36
N ARG A 569 -11.79 -23.98 27.66
CA ARG A 569 -12.72 -24.35 28.74
C ARG A 569 -12.73 -23.26 29.81
N LYS A 570 -13.91 -22.87 30.27
CA LYS A 570 -14.15 -21.85 31.28
C LYS A 570 -15.15 -22.36 32.33
N GLN A 571 -14.82 -22.23 33.62
CA GLN A 571 -15.83 -22.38 34.70
C GLN A 571 -16.92 -21.31 34.46
N PRO A 572 -18.22 -21.64 34.44
CA PRO A 572 -19.24 -20.62 34.31
C PRO A 572 -19.10 -19.64 35.46
N SER A 573 -18.79 -18.38 35.17
CA SER A 573 -18.78 -17.33 36.16
C SER A 573 -20.21 -16.86 36.37
N ALA A 574 -20.77 -17.12 37.55
CA ALA A 574 -22.02 -16.52 37.97
C ALA A 574 -21.85 -14.99 38.12
N GLY A 575 -22.61 -14.19 37.35
CA GLY A 575 -22.78 -12.76 37.63
C GLY A 575 -22.55 -11.80 36.46
N GLY A 576 -23.51 -11.74 35.53
CA GLY A 576 -23.76 -10.67 34.55
C GLY A 576 -22.64 -10.13 33.65
N GLU A 577 -23.00 -9.10 32.86
CA GLU A 577 -22.23 -8.51 31.75
C GLU A 577 -21.31 -7.38 32.24
N ILE A 578 -20.09 -7.26 31.71
CA ILE A 578 -19.21 -6.13 32.01
C ILE A 578 -19.71 -4.89 31.26
N LEU A 579 -20.12 -3.87 32.02
CA LEU A 579 -20.67 -2.60 31.52
C LEU A 579 -19.60 -1.50 31.39
N LEU A 580 -18.54 -1.56 32.20
CA LEU A 580 -17.39 -0.66 32.14
C LEU A 580 -16.15 -1.35 32.70
N SER A 581 -15.00 -1.14 32.08
CA SER A 581 -13.69 -1.53 32.63
C SER A 581 -12.66 -0.42 32.48
N GLU A 582 -11.77 -0.29 33.46
CA GLU A 582 -10.62 0.63 33.46
C GLU A 582 -9.47 0.02 34.27
N ASP A 583 -8.34 -0.20 33.61
CA ASP A 583 -7.11 -0.78 34.18
C ASP A 583 -5.96 0.25 34.30
N PHE A 584 -6.24 1.54 34.02
CA PHE A 584 -5.29 2.64 34.02
C PHE A 584 -3.99 2.37 33.23
N SER A 585 -4.03 1.51 32.21
CA SER A 585 -2.87 1.23 31.35
C SER A 585 -2.32 2.48 30.66
N ASN A 586 -3.18 3.48 30.45
CA ASN A 586 -2.83 4.79 29.87
C ASN A 586 -2.10 5.72 30.85
N CYS A 587 -2.04 5.38 32.13
CA CYS A 587 -1.15 6.03 33.08
C CYS A 587 0.26 5.45 32.90
N THR A 588 1.03 5.98 31.96
CA THR A 588 2.36 5.44 31.58
C THR A 588 3.52 6.06 32.38
N ALA A 589 3.24 7.01 33.27
CA ALA A 589 4.23 7.71 34.06
C ALA A 589 3.70 8.09 35.45
N ASP A 590 4.65 8.30 36.38
CA ASP A 590 4.35 8.78 37.72
C ASP A 590 4.21 10.30 37.73
N GLU A 591 2.97 10.76 37.61
CA GLU A 591 2.65 12.17 37.51
C GLU A 591 2.45 12.80 38.90
N THR A 592 2.94 14.02 39.06
CA THR A 592 2.75 14.83 40.29
C THR A 592 1.67 15.89 40.15
N THR A 593 1.16 16.09 38.93
CA THR A 593 0.12 17.07 38.62
C THR A 593 -1.27 16.48 38.81
N ASN A 594 -2.17 17.24 39.46
CA ASN A 594 -3.57 16.85 39.57
C ASN A 594 -4.26 16.99 38.21
N ILE A 595 -4.89 15.92 37.72
CA ILE A 595 -5.52 15.90 36.40
C ILE A 595 -7.03 16.17 36.41
N ALA A 596 -7.61 16.45 37.58
CA ALA A 596 -9.04 16.66 37.76
C ALA A 596 -9.31 17.87 38.70
N GLY A 597 -10.52 17.97 39.24
CA GLY A 597 -10.91 19.03 40.17
C GLY A 597 -10.15 19.01 41.50
N THR A 598 -10.41 19.98 42.36
CA THR A 598 -9.83 20.07 43.71
C THR A 598 -10.93 20.09 44.77
N THR A 599 -11.57 21.25 44.98
CA THR A 599 -12.64 21.40 45.98
C THR A 599 -13.95 20.77 45.49
N THR A 600 -14.22 20.84 44.19
CA THR A 600 -15.36 20.21 43.51
C THR A 600 -14.88 19.20 42.47
N PHE A 601 -15.76 18.32 42.02
CA PHE A 601 -15.48 17.47 40.86
C PHE A 601 -15.23 18.35 39.63
N GLY A 602 -14.19 18.00 38.88
CA GLY A 602 -13.90 18.56 37.57
C GLY A 602 -13.65 17.43 36.58
N ASN A 603 -13.84 17.70 35.29
CA ASN A 603 -13.51 16.74 34.23
C ASN A 603 -12.04 16.33 34.36
N ALA A 604 -11.80 15.01 34.36
CA ALA A 604 -10.45 14.50 34.34
C ALA A 604 -9.89 14.60 32.91
N LYS A 605 -8.58 14.73 32.76
CA LYS A 605 -7.94 14.74 31.44
C LYS A 605 -8.06 13.34 30.81
N ASP A 606 -8.84 13.22 29.72
CA ASP A 606 -9.23 11.93 29.12
C ASP A 606 -8.06 11.02 28.73
N GLY A 607 -6.90 11.56 28.34
CA GLY A 607 -5.75 10.77 27.86
C GLY A 607 -5.10 9.82 28.89
N TYR A 608 -5.59 9.79 30.13
CA TYR A 608 -5.13 8.86 31.18
C TYR A 608 -6.10 7.69 31.44
N PHE A 609 -7.23 7.64 30.72
CA PHE A 609 -8.29 6.64 30.86
C PHE A 609 -8.51 5.93 29.52
N GLN A 610 -9.08 4.72 29.54
CA GLN A 610 -9.42 3.94 28.34
C GLN A 610 -10.70 4.48 27.67
N THR A 611 -11.57 5.12 28.44
CA THR A 611 -12.81 5.75 27.98
C THR A 611 -12.85 7.22 28.40
N SER A 612 -13.45 8.09 27.58
CA SER A 612 -13.57 9.53 27.89
C SER A 612 -14.74 9.84 28.83
N GLY A 613 -14.69 10.97 29.53
CA GLY A 613 -15.81 11.49 30.33
C GLY A 613 -15.73 11.18 31.82
N TRP A 614 -14.58 10.71 32.30
CA TRP A 614 -14.29 10.59 33.72
C TRP A 614 -14.22 11.97 34.37
N SER A 615 -14.65 12.03 35.62
CA SER A 615 -14.51 13.23 36.45
C SER A 615 -13.95 12.87 37.80
N GLY A 616 -13.45 13.86 38.53
CA GLY A 616 -12.86 13.57 39.83
C GLY A 616 -12.31 14.78 40.55
N LYS A 617 -11.65 14.50 41.67
CA LYS A 617 -10.84 15.47 42.40
C LYS A 617 -9.58 14.83 42.96
N TYR A 618 -8.49 15.59 42.95
CA TYR A 618 -7.17 15.17 43.43
C TYR A 618 -6.74 13.81 42.87
N LEU A 619 -6.75 13.68 41.54
CA LEU A 619 -6.33 12.50 40.79
C LEU A 619 -4.93 12.68 40.23
N PHE A 620 -4.06 11.71 40.49
CA PHE A 620 -2.65 11.77 40.07
C PHE A 620 -2.27 10.44 39.40
N PRO A 621 -2.06 10.42 38.07
CA PRO A 621 -1.61 9.23 37.35
C PRO A 621 -0.34 8.63 37.95
N ASN A 622 -0.28 7.30 37.99
CA ASN A 622 0.89 6.54 38.42
C ASN A 622 1.01 5.32 37.50
N ILE A 623 2.20 4.77 37.29
CA ILE A 623 2.37 3.73 36.26
C ILE A 623 1.41 2.55 36.50
N GLY A 624 0.48 2.36 35.55
CA GLY A 624 -0.54 1.31 35.57
C GLY A 624 -1.59 1.42 36.69
N LYS A 625 -1.77 2.59 37.31
CA LYS A 625 -2.76 2.79 38.40
C LYS A 625 -3.06 4.27 38.65
N MET A 626 -4.17 4.56 39.31
CA MET A 626 -4.50 5.92 39.72
C MET A 626 -4.20 6.15 41.21
N LYS A 627 -3.45 7.22 41.54
CA LYS A 627 -3.31 7.66 42.93
C LYS A 627 -4.40 8.68 43.27
N LEU A 628 -5.20 8.35 44.29
CA LEU A 628 -6.24 9.21 44.82
C LEU A 628 -5.71 10.03 46.00
N GLY A 629 -5.86 11.35 45.95
CA GLY A 629 -5.62 12.28 47.05
C GLY A 629 -4.17 12.75 47.20
N ASN A 630 -3.97 13.74 48.06
CA ASN A 630 -2.66 14.29 48.42
C ASN A 630 -2.45 14.28 49.95
N SER A 631 -1.41 14.96 50.44
CA SER A 631 -1.08 15.00 51.87
C SER A 631 -2.19 15.53 52.77
N ASP A 632 -3.08 16.35 52.21
CA ASP A 632 -4.03 17.17 52.94
C ASP A 632 -5.48 16.90 52.53
N ASN A 633 -5.72 16.27 51.38
CA ASN A 633 -7.03 16.05 50.79
C ASN A 633 -7.21 14.62 50.28
N GLY A 634 -8.42 14.07 50.42
CA GLY A 634 -8.81 12.80 49.79
C GLY A 634 -9.19 12.98 48.33
N GLY A 635 -8.89 11.97 47.52
CA GLY A 635 -9.22 11.95 46.09
C GLY A 635 -10.48 11.14 45.82
N ALA A 636 -11.14 11.45 44.71
CA ALA A 636 -12.27 10.67 44.22
C ALA A 636 -12.26 10.64 42.71
N VAL A 637 -12.55 9.48 42.15
CA VAL A 637 -12.79 9.28 40.71
C VAL A 637 -14.26 8.91 40.52
N CYS A 638 -14.88 9.48 39.50
CA CYS A 638 -16.27 9.24 39.11
C CYS A 638 -16.30 8.79 37.66
N THR A 639 -16.97 7.67 37.40
CA THR A 639 -17.10 7.09 36.06
C THR A 639 -17.84 8.05 35.13
N PRO A 640 -17.73 7.88 33.79
CA PRO A 640 -18.75 8.35 32.86
C PRO A 640 -20.15 7.80 33.22
N ALA A 641 -21.20 8.32 32.59
CA ALA A 641 -22.54 7.75 32.75
C ALA A 641 -22.59 6.33 32.18
N ILE A 642 -23.17 5.39 32.93
CA ILE A 642 -23.31 3.97 32.61
C ILE A 642 -24.78 3.61 32.74
N ASP A 643 -25.29 2.83 31.79
CA ASP A 643 -26.63 2.26 31.91
C ASP A 643 -26.61 1.07 32.88
N LEU A 644 -26.96 1.37 34.14
CA LEU A 644 -27.08 0.37 35.21
C LEU A 644 -28.55 -0.03 35.44
N SER A 645 -29.47 0.27 34.52
CA SER A 645 -30.91 0.00 34.70
C SER A 645 -31.28 -1.48 34.49
N SER A 646 -30.38 -2.25 33.86
CA SER A 646 -30.52 -3.70 33.68
C SER A 646 -30.52 -4.44 35.01
N CYS A 647 -31.03 -5.67 35.02
CA CYS A 647 -31.09 -6.52 36.22
C CYS A 647 -31.78 -5.83 37.42
N ASP A 648 -32.88 -5.10 37.17
CA ASP A 648 -33.64 -4.32 38.17
C ASP A 648 -32.78 -3.27 38.92
N GLY A 649 -31.79 -2.72 38.24
CA GLY A 649 -30.87 -1.76 38.83
C GLY A 649 -29.79 -2.38 39.72
N VAL A 650 -29.62 -3.70 39.69
CA VAL A 650 -28.57 -4.42 40.44
C VAL A 650 -27.30 -4.47 39.61
N PHE A 651 -26.16 -4.13 40.24
CA PHE A 651 -24.85 -4.15 39.60
C PHE A 651 -23.74 -4.41 40.62
N THR A 652 -22.60 -4.92 40.15
CA THR A 652 -21.43 -5.16 41.00
C THR A 652 -20.25 -4.32 40.54
N VAL A 653 -19.59 -3.65 41.49
CA VAL A 653 -18.35 -2.92 41.28
C VAL A 653 -17.21 -3.73 41.86
N GLN A 654 -16.25 -4.09 41.01
CA GLN A 654 -15.00 -4.72 41.39
C GLN A 654 -13.84 -3.76 41.13
N PHE A 655 -12.86 -3.72 42.03
CA PHE A 655 -11.67 -2.91 41.84
C PHE A 655 -10.54 -3.39 42.76
N ASP A 656 -9.31 -3.10 42.36
CA ASP A 656 -8.14 -3.31 43.17
C ASP A 656 -7.74 -2.03 43.89
N ALA A 657 -7.43 -2.13 45.18
CA ALA A 657 -6.98 -0.97 45.95
C ALA A 657 -5.89 -1.33 46.97
N SER A 658 -4.95 -0.40 47.17
CA SER A 658 -4.01 -0.42 48.30
C SER A 658 -3.84 0.97 48.88
N MET A 659 -3.28 1.03 50.07
CA MET A 659 -2.85 2.28 50.65
C MET A 659 -1.61 2.82 49.93
N PHE A 660 -1.45 4.15 49.90
CA PHE A 660 -0.25 4.80 49.36
C PHE A 660 1.00 4.47 50.20
N ASP A 661 2.10 4.11 49.55
CA ASP A 661 3.38 3.74 50.16
C ASP A 661 4.11 4.98 50.69
N GLY A 662 3.97 5.23 52.00
CA GLY A 662 4.42 6.49 52.64
C GLY A 662 3.29 7.23 53.36
N SER A 663 2.10 6.64 53.35
CA SER A 663 1.06 6.93 54.32
C SER A 663 1.55 6.58 55.74
N LYS A 664 1.67 7.58 56.63
CA LYS A 664 1.72 7.33 58.09
C LYS A 664 0.34 6.93 58.66
N GLU A 665 -0.68 7.01 57.82
CA GLU A 665 -2.05 6.67 58.16
C GLU A 665 -2.27 5.16 58.05
N LYS A 666 -3.13 4.60 58.90
CA LYS A 666 -3.40 3.14 58.97
C LYS A 666 -4.88 2.80 58.81
N SER A 667 -5.73 3.77 58.46
CA SER A 667 -7.19 3.60 58.37
C SER A 667 -7.79 4.03 57.03
N VAL A 668 -7.00 4.06 55.94
CA VAL A 668 -7.53 4.42 54.62
C VAL A 668 -8.44 3.32 54.07
N VAL A 669 -9.62 3.71 53.58
CA VAL A 669 -10.59 2.86 52.88
C VAL A 669 -11.03 3.51 51.57
N ILE A 670 -11.54 2.73 50.62
CA ILE A 670 -12.28 3.26 49.46
C ILE A 670 -13.78 3.18 49.77
N LYS A 671 -14.45 4.34 49.72
CA LYS A 671 -15.90 4.46 49.79
C LYS A 671 -16.46 4.48 48.37
N VAL A 672 -17.43 3.63 48.07
CA VAL A 672 -18.05 3.48 46.74
C VAL A 672 -19.54 3.75 46.79
N TYR A 673 -20.06 4.56 45.87
CA TYR A 673 -21.48 4.95 45.81
C TYR A 673 -21.90 5.47 44.44
N VAL A 674 -23.20 5.55 44.17
CA VAL A 674 -23.75 6.21 42.97
C VAL A 674 -23.78 7.73 43.18
N GLU A 675 -23.31 8.51 42.22
CA GLU A 675 -23.29 9.98 42.27
C GLU A 675 -24.69 10.53 42.58
N GLY A 676 -24.81 11.30 43.68
CA GLY A 676 -26.09 11.81 44.18
C GLY A 676 -26.78 10.93 45.24
N ASP A 677 -26.30 9.71 45.49
CA ASP A 677 -26.80 8.80 46.53
C ASP A 677 -25.68 8.31 47.47
N GLU A 678 -25.07 9.25 48.19
CA GLU A 678 -24.05 8.93 49.21
C GLU A 678 -24.60 8.16 50.42
N SER A 679 -25.92 8.05 50.55
CA SER A 679 -26.59 7.40 51.68
C SER A 679 -26.48 5.88 51.64
N ASN A 680 -26.38 5.29 50.44
CA ASN A 680 -26.22 3.86 50.20
C ASN A 680 -24.76 3.45 49.92
N ALA A 681 -23.81 4.28 50.31
CA ALA A 681 -22.40 4.01 50.08
C ALA A 681 -21.88 2.79 50.84
N GLN A 682 -21.09 1.96 50.18
CA GLN A 682 -20.32 0.89 50.80
C GLN A 682 -18.86 1.30 50.95
N SER A 683 -18.11 0.64 51.83
CA SER A 683 -16.68 0.90 51.99
C SER A 683 -15.91 -0.40 52.11
N THR A 684 -14.69 -0.40 51.59
CA THR A 684 -13.76 -1.51 51.78
C THR A 684 -13.45 -1.66 53.27
N GLU A 685 -12.92 -2.83 53.64
CA GLU A 685 -12.05 -2.89 54.81
C GLU A 685 -10.81 -1.99 54.63
N ILE A 686 -10.04 -1.79 55.71
CA ILE A 686 -8.82 -0.99 55.67
C ILE A 686 -7.86 -1.56 54.61
N LEU A 687 -7.40 -0.69 53.72
CA LEU A 687 -6.56 -1.10 52.60
C LEU A 687 -5.20 -1.63 53.07
N SER A 688 -4.69 -2.63 52.36
CA SER A 688 -3.35 -3.17 52.59
C SER A 688 -2.26 -2.15 52.22
N THR A 689 -1.14 -2.18 52.94
CA THR A 689 0.05 -1.35 52.64
C THR A 689 1.10 -2.06 51.79
N SER A 690 0.94 -3.36 51.52
CA SER A 690 1.97 -4.19 50.86
C SER A 690 1.59 -4.71 49.48
N LYS A 691 0.29 -4.83 49.20
CA LYS A 691 -0.24 -5.29 47.91
C LYS A 691 -1.64 -4.73 47.68
N MET A 692 -2.02 -4.51 46.42
CA MET A 692 -3.40 -4.23 46.08
C MET A 692 -4.23 -5.50 46.25
N ASN A 693 -5.37 -5.34 46.91
CA ASN A 693 -6.36 -6.40 47.08
C ASN A 693 -7.56 -6.07 46.21
N THR A 694 -8.20 -7.11 45.69
CA THR A 694 -9.45 -6.99 44.95
C THR A 694 -10.63 -6.90 45.92
N TYR A 695 -11.49 -5.93 45.67
CA TYR A 695 -12.73 -5.71 46.39
C TYR A 695 -13.90 -5.85 45.42
N THR A 696 -15.00 -6.43 45.88
CA THR A 696 -16.19 -6.67 45.08
C THR A 696 -17.41 -6.27 45.91
N MET A 697 -18.21 -5.35 45.38
CA MET A 697 -19.34 -4.74 46.09
C MET A 697 -20.57 -4.72 45.19
N THR A 698 -21.69 -5.23 45.68
CA THR A 698 -22.95 -5.24 44.93
C THR A 698 -23.87 -4.13 45.42
N PHE A 699 -24.44 -3.40 44.46
CA PHE A 699 -25.33 -2.27 44.67
C PHE A 699 -26.66 -2.50 43.95
N THR A 700 -27.67 -1.75 44.36
CA THR A 700 -29.01 -1.77 43.77
C THR A 700 -29.48 -0.33 43.50
N GLY A 701 -30.44 -0.15 42.60
CA GLY A 701 -30.98 1.18 42.28
C GLY A 701 -30.23 1.92 41.18
N GLY A 702 -29.45 1.21 40.36
CA GLY A 702 -28.86 1.72 39.13
C GLY A 702 -29.92 2.22 38.14
N THR A 703 -29.60 3.30 37.45
CA THR A 703 -30.42 3.93 36.40
C THR A 703 -29.63 4.02 35.09
N ALA A 704 -30.29 4.40 34.01
CA ALA A 704 -29.68 4.48 32.68
C ALA A 704 -28.52 5.50 32.57
N ASP A 705 -28.46 6.47 33.50
CA ASP A 705 -27.48 7.56 33.50
C ASP A 705 -26.64 7.58 34.78
N SER A 706 -26.52 6.44 35.46
CA SER A 706 -25.80 6.35 36.74
C SER A 706 -24.30 6.54 36.57
N LYS A 707 -23.67 7.18 37.58
CA LYS A 707 -22.21 7.30 37.67
C LYS A 707 -21.74 6.78 39.01
N ILE A 708 -20.62 6.07 39.03
CA ILE A 708 -20.08 5.47 40.24
C ILE A 708 -18.88 6.27 40.73
N VAL A 709 -18.91 6.64 42.00
CA VAL A 709 -17.84 7.36 42.68
C VAL A 709 -17.04 6.42 43.56
N LEU A 710 -15.73 6.36 43.37
CA LEU A 710 -14.77 5.70 44.25
C LEU A 710 -13.92 6.77 44.95
N MET A 711 -14.08 6.92 46.26
CA MET A 711 -13.46 7.99 47.05
C MET A 711 -12.57 7.44 48.16
N SER A 712 -11.33 7.93 48.25
CA SER A 712 -10.44 7.61 49.35
C SER A 712 -10.81 8.39 50.61
N THR A 713 -11.00 7.68 51.73
CA THR A 713 -11.34 8.29 53.02
C THR A 713 -10.53 7.68 54.16
N ALA A 714 -10.40 8.41 55.27
CA ALA A 714 -9.65 8.01 56.46
C ALA A 714 -10.05 8.89 57.65
N SER A 715 -10.00 8.34 58.86
CA SER A 715 -10.44 8.98 60.10
C SER A 715 -9.54 10.12 60.57
N SER A 716 -8.27 10.15 60.15
CA SER A 716 -7.25 11.10 60.63
C SER A 716 -7.00 12.33 59.73
N GLY A 717 -7.62 12.36 58.54
CA GLY A 717 -7.45 13.43 57.55
C GLY A 717 -6.51 13.11 56.38
N LYS A 718 -5.58 12.15 56.48
CA LYS A 718 -4.67 11.78 55.36
C LYS A 718 -5.21 10.61 54.55
N LYS A 719 -5.68 10.86 53.33
CA LYS A 719 -6.62 9.99 52.61
C LYS A 719 -6.05 9.56 51.24
N ARG A 720 -4.88 8.94 51.20
CA ARG A 720 -4.20 8.54 49.95
C ARG A 720 -4.26 7.04 49.69
N ALA A 721 -4.73 6.68 48.51
CA ALA A 721 -4.84 5.30 48.06
C ALA A 721 -4.40 5.15 46.59
N TYR A 722 -3.99 3.95 46.22
CA TYR A 722 -3.86 3.52 44.84
C TYR A 722 -5.10 2.72 44.45
N LEU A 723 -5.56 2.92 43.22
CA LEU A 723 -6.73 2.28 42.62
C LEU A 723 -6.37 1.74 41.24
N ASP A 724 -6.82 0.52 40.95
CA ASP A 724 -6.60 -0.17 39.69
C ASP A 724 -7.75 -1.14 39.36
N ASN A 725 -7.82 -1.64 38.12
CA ASN A 725 -8.74 -2.68 37.64
C ASN A 725 -10.21 -2.46 38.04
N ILE A 726 -10.75 -1.27 37.79
CA ILE A 726 -12.17 -1.00 38.01
C ILE A 726 -12.96 -1.77 36.95
N VAL A 727 -13.87 -2.63 37.38
CA VAL A 727 -14.82 -3.34 36.52
C VAL A 727 -16.21 -3.22 37.10
N ILE A 728 -17.17 -2.84 36.26
CA ILE A 728 -18.58 -2.76 36.64
C ILE A 728 -19.35 -3.80 35.85
N TYR A 729 -20.08 -4.66 36.57
CA TYR A 729 -20.91 -5.72 36.01
C TYR A 729 -22.39 -5.38 36.17
N SER A 730 -23.24 -5.79 35.24
CA SER A 730 -24.67 -5.94 35.50
C SER A 730 -24.90 -7.10 36.47
N GLY A 731 -25.88 -6.99 37.37
CA GLY A 731 -26.19 -8.04 38.33
C GLY A 731 -25.15 -8.27 39.44
N GLU A 732 -25.24 -9.40 40.14
CA GLU A 732 -24.44 -9.76 41.32
C GLU A 732 -23.32 -10.78 40.99
N VAL A 733 -22.08 -10.55 41.48
CA VAL A 733 -20.91 -11.45 41.32
C VAL A 733 -20.42 -11.99 42.68
N LEU A 734 -20.11 -13.31 42.79
CA LEU A 734 -19.69 -13.95 44.05
C LEU A 734 -18.15 -14.05 44.24
N PRO A 735 -17.61 -14.00 45.49
CA PRO A 735 -16.17 -13.76 45.75
C PRO A 735 -15.20 -14.96 45.72
N GLU A 736 -15.65 -16.22 45.81
CA GLU A 736 -14.75 -17.40 45.96
C GLU A 736 -14.16 -17.97 44.64
N MET A 737 -14.42 -17.33 43.48
CA MET A 737 -13.99 -17.83 42.17
C MET A 737 -12.56 -17.46 41.75
N ALA A 738 -11.66 -17.20 42.71
CA ALA A 738 -10.30 -16.76 42.46
C ALA A 738 -9.22 -17.68 43.09
N SER A 739 -8.98 -18.88 42.53
CA SER A 739 -7.63 -19.42 42.13
C SER A 739 -7.45 -20.97 42.11
N LYS A 740 -6.93 -21.44 40.95
CA LYS A 740 -6.01 -22.56 40.52
C LYS A 740 -6.19 -24.10 40.77
N GLN A 741 -6.26 -24.83 39.62
CA GLN A 741 -5.66 -26.13 39.13
C GLN A 741 -6.11 -27.50 39.73
N ALA A 742 -6.23 -28.67 39.05
CA ALA A 742 -5.71 -29.23 37.78
C ALA A 742 -6.48 -30.50 37.29
N VAL A 743 -6.67 -30.72 35.96
CA VAL A 743 -6.55 -32.02 35.24
C VAL A 743 -6.21 -31.68 33.79
N SER A 744 -4.98 -32.01 33.38
CA SER A 744 -4.21 -31.25 32.40
C SER A 744 -4.34 -29.75 32.67
N ASP A 745 -3.38 -29.24 33.42
CA ASP A 745 -3.22 -27.81 33.71
C ASP A 745 -3.03 -26.92 32.48
N VAL A 746 -3.03 -27.50 31.28
CA VAL A 746 -2.79 -26.82 30.02
C VAL A 746 -4.07 -26.86 29.21
N TRP A 747 -4.88 -25.82 29.39
CA TRP A 747 -5.89 -25.40 28.43
C TRP A 747 -5.35 -24.19 27.68
N PRO A 748 -5.70 -23.98 26.40
CA PRO A 748 -6.64 -24.76 25.57
C PRO A 748 -6.15 -26.13 25.09
N LEU A 749 -7.08 -27.02 24.69
CA LEU A 749 -6.83 -28.29 23.98
C LEU A 749 -6.65 -28.02 22.47
N ILE A 750 -5.62 -28.55 21.81
CA ILE A 750 -5.34 -28.33 20.37
C ILE A 750 -5.23 -29.67 19.62
N VAL A 751 -5.86 -29.77 18.44
CA VAL A 751 -5.89 -30.95 17.56
C VAL A 751 -5.58 -30.53 16.13
N THR A 752 -4.56 -31.13 15.49
CA THR A 752 -4.05 -30.72 14.16
C THR A 752 -4.18 -31.82 13.10
N GLY A 753 -3.95 -31.50 11.83
CA GLY A 753 -3.88 -32.48 10.73
C GLY A 753 -5.24 -33.05 10.33
N ILE A 754 -6.30 -32.35 10.68
CA ILE A 754 -7.67 -32.81 10.41
C ILE A 754 -7.92 -32.56 8.93
N THR A 755 -8.14 -33.63 8.17
CA THR A 755 -8.42 -33.54 6.73
C THR A 755 -9.91 -33.36 6.46
N ASP A 756 -10.74 -33.74 7.43
CA ASP A 756 -12.18 -33.51 7.44
C ASP A 756 -12.53 -32.15 8.06
N THR A 757 -13.80 -31.79 7.94
CA THR A 757 -14.37 -30.53 8.44
C THR A 757 -15.00 -30.66 9.82
N SER A 758 -14.68 -31.72 10.58
CA SER A 758 -15.23 -31.97 11.92
C SER A 758 -14.34 -32.88 12.79
N TYR A 759 -14.55 -32.88 14.12
CA TYR A 759 -13.80 -33.70 15.09
C TYR A 759 -14.55 -33.98 16.40
N GLN A 760 -14.52 -35.23 16.91
CA GLN A 760 -15.26 -35.67 18.11
C GLN A 760 -14.42 -35.65 19.41
N LEU A 761 -15.02 -35.19 20.52
CA LEU A 761 -14.44 -35.04 21.86
C LEU A 761 -15.27 -35.80 22.92
N VAL A 762 -14.62 -36.60 23.79
CA VAL A 762 -15.24 -37.43 24.85
C VAL A 762 -14.51 -37.27 26.21
N ASP A 763 -15.05 -37.83 27.30
CA ASP A 763 -14.52 -37.81 28.68
C ASP A 763 -14.23 -36.40 29.28
N LEU A 764 -15.00 -35.39 28.90
CA LEU A 764 -14.92 -34.01 29.40
C LEU A 764 -15.55 -33.85 30.80
N GLU A 765 -15.03 -32.92 31.60
CA GLU A 765 -15.47 -32.68 32.98
C GLU A 765 -16.79 -31.89 33.03
N PRO A 766 -17.82 -32.40 33.74
CA PRO A 766 -19.11 -31.71 33.89
C PRO A 766 -19.02 -30.43 34.71
N GLY A 767 -19.85 -29.42 34.40
CA GLY A 767 -19.94 -28.16 35.15
C GLY A 767 -19.07 -27.01 34.62
N TYR A 768 -18.44 -27.18 33.45
CA TYR A 768 -17.68 -26.16 32.72
C TYR A 768 -18.35 -25.78 31.40
N VAL A 769 -18.14 -24.54 30.92
CA VAL A 769 -18.49 -24.08 29.56
C VAL A 769 -17.27 -24.25 28.67
N TYR A 770 -17.45 -24.81 27.48
CA TYR A 770 -16.36 -25.02 26.53
C TYR A 770 -16.53 -24.08 25.33
N SER A 771 -15.47 -23.86 24.57
CA SER A 771 -15.57 -23.21 23.26
C SER A 771 -14.49 -23.68 22.31
N TYR A 772 -14.63 -23.49 21.00
CA TYR A 772 -13.58 -23.86 20.06
C TYR A 772 -13.47 -22.91 18.86
N LYS A 773 -12.32 -22.93 18.20
CA LYS A 773 -12.00 -22.23 16.95
C LYS A 773 -10.99 -23.05 16.14
N VAL A 774 -10.79 -22.76 14.87
CA VAL A 774 -9.98 -23.58 13.95
C VAL A 774 -9.17 -22.70 12.99
N LYS A 775 -8.00 -23.14 12.52
CA LYS A 775 -7.22 -22.48 11.45
C LYS A 775 -6.89 -23.45 10.29
N ALA A 776 -6.65 -22.95 9.08
CA ALA A 776 -6.40 -23.73 7.88
C ALA A 776 -4.92 -23.65 7.48
N VAL A 777 -4.49 -24.60 6.65
CA VAL A 777 -3.10 -24.82 6.28
C VAL A 777 -3.00 -25.17 4.80
N THR A 778 -2.34 -24.37 3.93
CA THR A 778 -2.25 -24.66 2.47
C THR A 778 -1.48 -25.95 2.16
N ALA A 779 -1.55 -26.45 0.93
CA ALA A 779 -0.63 -27.47 0.42
C ALA A 779 0.84 -27.01 0.42
N GLU A 780 1.04 -25.70 0.22
CA GLU A 780 2.32 -24.98 0.34
C GLU A 780 2.68 -24.67 1.81
N GLY A 781 1.80 -25.01 2.77
CA GLY A 781 2.05 -24.98 4.22
C GLY A 781 1.92 -23.63 4.91
N GLU A 782 1.45 -22.61 4.20
CA GLU A 782 1.10 -21.33 4.78
C GLU A 782 -0.05 -21.51 5.77
N GLU A 783 -0.12 -20.66 6.81
CA GLU A 783 -1.11 -20.76 7.88
C GLU A 783 -2.01 -19.54 7.98
N SER A 784 -3.24 -19.78 8.40
CA SER A 784 -4.19 -18.70 8.56
C SER A 784 -4.31 -18.18 9.97
N ASP A 785 -5.00 -17.04 10.06
CA ASP A 785 -5.70 -16.64 11.27
C ASP A 785 -6.68 -17.73 11.76
N TYR A 786 -7.09 -17.66 13.03
CA TYR A 786 -8.10 -18.56 13.59
C TYR A 786 -9.53 -18.11 13.24
N SER A 787 -10.44 -19.08 13.19
CA SER A 787 -11.88 -18.89 13.01
C SER A 787 -12.53 -18.11 14.14
N ASN A 788 -13.82 -17.80 13.93
CA ASN A 788 -14.72 -17.45 15.02
C ASN A 788 -14.72 -18.52 16.13
N VAL A 789 -15.07 -18.09 17.34
CA VAL A 789 -15.17 -18.95 18.52
C VAL A 789 -16.61 -19.44 18.68
N VAL A 790 -16.78 -20.76 18.82
CA VAL A 790 -18.06 -21.43 19.05
C VAL A 790 -18.12 -21.91 20.48
N LYS A 791 -19.09 -21.46 21.28
CA LYS A 791 -19.29 -21.91 22.66
C LYS A 791 -20.15 -23.18 22.70
N VAL A 792 -19.85 -24.06 23.66
CA VAL A 792 -20.47 -25.37 23.84
C VAL A 792 -20.74 -25.60 25.33
N ASP A 793 -22.02 -25.70 25.69
CA ASP A 793 -22.47 -25.99 27.05
C ASP A 793 -22.66 -27.50 27.23
N LEU A 794 -21.89 -28.12 28.14
CA LEU A 794 -22.04 -29.54 28.47
C LEU A 794 -23.10 -29.72 29.55
N PHE A 795 -24.34 -30.05 29.17
CA PHE A 795 -25.42 -30.23 30.13
C PHE A 795 -25.39 -31.60 30.82
N THR A 796 -25.57 -31.64 32.14
CA THR A 796 -25.88 -32.88 32.91
C THR A 796 -27.39 -33.16 32.91
N GLY A 797 -27.95 -33.44 31.74
CA GLY A 797 -29.27 -34.06 31.59
C GLY A 797 -30.18 -33.49 30.49
N ILE A 798 -30.69 -34.39 29.63
CA ILE A 798 -31.92 -34.29 28.82
C ILE A 798 -31.92 -33.24 27.68
N CYS A 799 -30.78 -32.84 27.12
CA CYS A 799 -30.79 -32.17 25.80
C CYS A 799 -30.60 -33.10 24.60
N ASP A 800 -30.41 -34.40 24.86
CA ASP A 800 -30.89 -35.48 23.98
C ASP A 800 -31.77 -36.43 24.80
N LEU A 801 -32.88 -35.95 25.37
CA LEU A 801 -34.06 -36.79 25.20
C LEU A 801 -34.64 -36.40 23.85
N PRO A 802 -34.49 -37.23 22.80
CA PRO A 802 -35.67 -37.39 21.95
C PRO A 802 -36.82 -37.63 22.92
N GLU A 803 -37.96 -36.94 22.77
CA GLU A 803 -39.16 -37.20 23.56
C GLU A 803 -39.24 -38.67 23.98
N SER A 804 -38.85 -38.99 25.22
CA SER A 804 -38.96 -40.36 25.67
C SER A 804 -40.43 -40.45 26.06
N ARG A 805 -41.20 -41.26 25.35
CA ARG A 805 -42.60 -41.53 25.67
C ARG A 805 -42.78 -42.28 27.00
N ASN A 806 -41.70 -42.44 27.78
CA ASN A 806 -41.70 -43.06 29.09
C ASN A 806 -41.98 -42.02 30.19
N ARG A 807 -42.94 -42.28 31.08
CA ARG A 807 -43.35 -41.35 32.16
C ARG A 807 -43.03 -41.94 33.52
N VAL A 808 -42.39 -41.15 34.39
CA VAL A 808 -42.10 -41.53 35.78
C VAL A 808 -42.69 -40.50 36.73
N TYR A 809 -43.57 -40.94 37.63
CA TYR A 809 -44.24 -40.08 38.62
C TYR A 809 -44.65 -40.88 39.87
N THR A 810 -45.22 -40.22 40.88
CA THR A 810 -45.72 -40.90 42.09
C THR A 810 -47.23 -40.93 42.12
N ASP A 811 -47.81 -42.07 42.49
CA ASP A 811 -49.26 -42.22 42.69
C ASP A 811 -49.51 -43.14 43.90
N ASN A 812 -50.34 -42.69 44.84
CA ASN A 812 -50.77 -43.44 46.03
C ASN A 812 -49.66 -44.20 46.79
N GLY A 813 -48.49 -43.58 46.98
CA GLY A 813 -47.37 -44.17 47.73
C GLY A 813 -46.47 -45.11 46.92
N TYR A 814 -46.69 -45.22 45.61
CA TYR A 814 -45.86 -45.98 44.68
C TYR A 814 -45.16 -45.04 43.68
N ILE A 815 -44.09 -45.55 43.09
CA ILE A 815 -43.46 -44.97 41.91
C ILE A 815 -44.09 -45.63 40.69
N VAL A 816 -44.71 -44.85 39.82
CA VAL A 816 -45.29 -45.34 38.58
C VAL A 816 -44.29 -45.10 37.46
N VAL A 817 -43.99 -46.16 36.70
CA VAL A 817 -43.14 -46.10 35.52
C VAL A 817 -43.93 -46.64 34.33
N GLU A 818 -44.07 -45.82 33.30
CA GLU A 818 -44.75 -46.15 32.04
C GLU A 818 -43.71 -46.17 30.92
N CYS A 819 -43.59 -47.28 30.19
CA CYS A 819 -42.68 -47.42 29.05
C CYS A 819 -43.38 -48.04 27.84
N GLU A 820 -43.09 -47.58 26.62
CA GLU A 820 -43.64 -48.21 25.40
C GLU A 820 -42.94 -49.52 25.01
N THR A 821 -41.68 -49.68 25.44
CA THR A 821 -40.86 -50.89 25.24
C THR A 821 -40.20 -51.31 26.54
N SER A 822 -39.69 -52.55 26.63
CA SER A 822 -39.08 -53.07 27.86
C SER A 822 -37.81 -52.30 28.22
N GLN A 823 -37.81 -51.63 29.36
CA GLN A 823 -36.69 -50.85 29.87
C GLN A 823 -36.22 -51.38 31.23
N PRO A 824 -34.91 -51.47 31.50
CA PRO A 824 -34.42 -51.71 32.86
C PRO A 824 -34.73 -50.50 33.74
N VAL A 825 -35.23 -50.74 34.96
CA VAL A 825 -35.62 -49.71 35.93
C VAL A 825 -34.98 -49.97 37.28
N GLU A 826 -34.31 -48.98 37.83
CA GLU A 826 -33.74 -48.99 39.17
C GLU A 826 -34.27 -47.81 39.99
N VAL A 827 -34.64 -48.07 41.25
CA VAL A 827 -35.01 -47.02 42.20
C VAL A 827 -33.96 -46.96 43.28
N VAL A 828 -33.42 -45.77 43.51
CA VAL A 828 -32.31 -45.51 44.42
C VAL A 828 -32.74 -44.52 45.50
N ASN A 829 -32.45 -44.81 46.77
CA ASN A 829 -32.73 -43.89 47.87
C ASN A 829 -31.63 -42.80 48.00
N LEU A 830 -31.82 -41.82 48.89
CA LEU A 830 -30.87 -40.70 49.07
C LEU A 830 -29.49 -41.10 49.63
N THR A 831 -29.36 -42.30 50.21
CA THR A 831 -28.07 -42.83 50.64
C THR A 831 -27.34 -43.57 49.52
N GLY A 832 -27.93 -43.61 48.31
CA GLY A 832 -27.35 -44.23 47.11
C GLY A 832 -27.63 -45.72 46.98
N GLN A 833 -28.47 -46.32 47.84
CA GLN A 833 -28.82 -47.74 47.77
C GLN A 833 -29.95 -48.00 46.76
N ILE A 834 -29.76 -48.98 45.88
CA ILE A 834 -30.82 -49.48 44.99
C ILE A 834 -31.82 -50.27 45.85
N VAL A 835 -33.04 -49.74 45.96
CA VAL A 835 -34.14 -50.34 46.72
C VAL A 835 -35.10 -51.14 45.84
N VAL A 836 -35.09 -50.91 44.53
CA VAL A 836 -35.86 -51.68 43.53
C VAL A 836 -35.02 -51.79 42.26
N SER A 837 -34.98 -52.96 41.63
CA SER A 837 -34.45 -53.17 40.27
C SER A 837 -35.38 -54.12 39.52
N ALA A 838 -35.81 -53.74 38.32
CA ALA A 838 -36.80 -54.45 37.51
C ALA A 838 -36.60 -54.19 36.01
N SER A 839 -37.32 -54.91 35.15
CA SER A 839 -37.51 -54.51 33.74
C SER A 839 -38.99 -54.23 33.51
N VAL A 840 -39.32 -53.04 33.00
CA VAL A 840 -40.68 -52.54 32.84
C VAL A 840 -41.01 -52.41 31.36
N ASN A 841 -42.08 -53.06 30.93
CA ASN A 841 -42.66 -52.93 29.59
C ASN A 841 -44.15 -52.57 29.76
N GLY A 842 -44.58 -51.40 29.34
CA GLY A 842 -45.90 -50.83 29.68
C GLY A 842 -45.89 -50.05 31.00
N ARG A 843 -47.04 -50.01 31.70
CA ARG A 843 -47.21 -49.34 33.00
C ARG A 843 -46.96 -50.30 34.16
N SER A 844 -46.07 -49.95 35.08
CA SER A 844 -45.78 -50.72 36.30
C SER A 844 -45.74 -49.83 37.53
N LEU A 845 -46.19 -50.37 38.67
CA LEU A 845 -46.10 -49.71 39.98
C LEU A 845 -44.98 -50.36 40.79
N LEU A 846 -44.03 -49.54 41.23
CA LEU A 846 -42.87 -49.96 42.00
C LEU A 846 -43.03 -49.51 43.45
N SER A 847 -42.96 -50.47 44.37
CA SER A 847 -43.06 -50.21 45.81
C SER A 847 -41.68 -49.88 46.38
N VAL A 848 -41.62 -48.88 47.24
CA VAL A 848 -40.40 -48.46 47.92
C VAL A 848 -40.54 -48.64 49.43
N PRO A 849 -39.44 -48.97 50.15
CA PRO A 849 -39.52 -49.41 51.55
C PRO A 849 -39.94 -48.32 52.54
N VAL A 850 -39.70 -47.03 52.24
CA VAL A 850 -40.11 -45.90 53.08
C VAL A 850 -40.61 -44.72 52.24
N LYS A 851 -41.41 -43.83 52.83
CA LYS A 851 -41.74 -42.55 52.20
C LYS A 851 -40.52 -41.64 52.20
N GLY A 852 -40.29 -40.92 51.11
CA GLY A 852 -39.08 -40.12 50.95
C GLY A 852 -38.75 -39.78 49.50
N VAL A 853 -37.56 -39.22 49.30
CA VAL A 853 -37.06 -38.84 47.97
C VAL A 853 -36.30 -40.02 47.38
N TYR A 854 -36.61 -40.35 46.13
CA TYR A 854 -35.97 -41.40 45.37
C TYR A 854 -35.52 -40.90 44.01
N VAL A 855 -34.45 -41.50 43.50
CA VAL A 855 -33.97 -41.31 42.13
C VAL A 855 -34.31 -42.58 41.35
N VAL A 856 -35.09 -42.45 40.29
CA VAL A 856 -35.52 -43.56 39.43
C VAL A 856 -34.75 -43.47 38.13
N ARG A 857 -33.99 -44.52 37.81
CA ARG A 857 -33.34 -44.71 36.50
C ARG A 857 -34.23 -45.64 35.68
N CYS A 858 -34.61 -45.26 34.48
CA CYS A 858 -35.48 -46.02 33.59
C CYS A 858 -34.89 -45.97 32.17
N GLY A 859 -34.24 -47.05 31.73
CA GLY A 859 -33.41 -47.03 30.54
C GLY A 859 -32.27 -46.01 30.70
N THR A 860 -32.15 -45.09 29.76
CA THR A 860 -31.18 -43.97 29.81
C THR A 860 -31.70 -42.74 30.56
N SER A 861 -32.98 -42.71 30.95
CA SER A 861 -33.62 -41.57 31.60
C SER A 861 -33.50 -41.65 33.13
N VAL A 862 -33.29 -40.51 33.80
CA VAL A 862 -33.23 -40.43 35.27
C VAL A 862 -34.21 -39.37 35.78
N THR A 863 -35.01 -39.71 36.78
CA THR A 863 -36.06 -38.83 37.32
C THR A 863 -36.06 -38.84 38.84
N ARG A 864 -36.13 -37.66 39.47
CA ARG A 864 -36.30 -37.53 40.93
C ARG A 864 -37.79 -37.49 41.27
N VAL A 865 -38.19 -38.33 42.23
CA VAL A 865 -39.57 -38.41 42.70
C VAL A 865 -39.64 -38.35 44.22
N VAL A 866 -40.76 -37.83 44.75
CA VAL A 866 -41.01 -37.75 46.19
C VAL A 866 -42.24 -38.58 46.52
N VAL A 867 -42.03 -39.75 47.12
CA VAL A 867 -43.10 -40.65 47.52
C VAL A 867 -43.61 -40.22 48.89
N LYS A 868 -44.84 -39.66 48.91
CA LYS A 868 -45.47 -39.06 50.10
C LYS A 868 -46.21 -40.04 50.98
#